data_AF-A0A150P790-F1
#
_entry.id   AF-A0A150P790-F1
#
_cell.length_a   1.000
_cell.length_b   1.000
_cell.length_c   1.000
_cell.angle_alpha   90.00
_cell.angle_beta   90.00
_cell.angle_gamma   90.00
#
_symmetry.space_group_name_H-M   'P 1'
#
loop_
_entity.id
_entity.type
_entity.pdbx_description
1 polymer ?
#
loop_
_entity_poly.entity_id
_entity_poly.type
_entity_poly.pdbx_seq_one_letter_code
_entity_poly.pdbx_strand_id
1 'polypeptide(L)'
;MFAVRKGFVPLSRERPRSLEAFRTEYMRLTQGLGFSRRDLARFFFKLVRYLMTCSARREKEYVGMSLFTFFGADQRGFYSEPFVEAIRAAPQALVAMDAERCDARTQGNVYLQLLLDQVLGGQYTDSVLAGPTSHAWLIPWRKHLEENLGVEFHRGELLSIASRDDKLEVLVRTPRKQLPGANYHVVALDAVAAERVTRWWDSSETSGVPHHGVPRELRGFTSYITIELPAGLERYEIAVTYKEPEFPQLADDKLRSLLRRIQFAEDDASLELRERSAFRSVAYSTGHMVEEPEGVPELRIHFWFDRKVGPLEVQILERVLRRWGHPAEDVRLTSEHAQPFPGAVRVRTPRLPERRYGDSTDDRLQTFTGIQYYFDQDFKLVRGHVYFPDTEWGLSAVSQSQFWVGSHFDGFEKKVRGVLSVDIGNCRRRSSFTGKSLMESSPVEIEREVWRQIKDSLRTTRGLAAPVTNLPLPEPRYCHLDSNLVFAGRALRANRTPFLINNIGDWESRPRCTPWVPGRSKLDDRERTGGTGLWQAPHGGYRVHEDSVVFCGSYMRTFTRMNTMEAANESARHAVNAILDHMASTQRSRNASTPRSDAPEQVPITGDYCDIWDIEEHELEDLAFFKRVDEMLFHAGKPHIADILQFDKLADVAHPEPSPGQSLLAALGATIQKDWGADANDLAGSLNGLMEIVRASKDLAGSLSGTQPDLQKLLSSLGVGKIGFGKQGP
;
A
#
# COMPACT_ATOMS: atom_id res chain seq x y z
N MET A 1 -9.85 -23.41 33.78
CA MET A 1 -9.50 -23.93 32.44
C MET A 1 -10.37 -23.18 31.43
N PHE A 2 -9.95 -21.97 31.02
CA PHE A 2 -10.70 -21.12 30.09
C PHE A 2 -10.14 -21.33 28.68
N ALA A 3 -10.83 -22.13 27.86
CA ALA A 3 -10.51 -22.29 26.45
C ALA A 3 -11.00 -21.05 25.68
N VAL A 4 -10.07 -20.18 25.29
CA VAL A 4 -10.31 -19.10 24.33
C VAL A 4 -10.66 -19.75 22.99
N ARG A 5 -11.89 -19.53 22.51
CA ARG A 5 -12.42 -20.12 21.28
C ARG A 5 -11.76 -19.44 20.06
N LYS A 6 -10.64 -20.00 19.59
CA LYS A 6 -10.03 -19.70 18.28
C LYS A 6 -10.74 -20.51 17.20
N GLY A 7 -11.98 -20.14 16.85
CA GLY A 7 -12.79 -20.87 15.88
C GLY A 7 -12.84 -20.19 14.51
N PHE A 8 -13.15 -20.96 13.46
CA PHE A 8 -13.58 -20.46 12.16
C PHE A 8 -14.68 -19.42 12.29
N VAL A 9 -14.47 -18.25 11.69
CA VAL A 9 -15.48 -17.19 11.61
C VAL A 9 -15.93 -17.09 10.16
N PRO A 10 -17.10 -17.65 9.81
CA PRO A 10 -17.70 -17.36 8.53
C PRO A 10 -18.14 -15.90 8.56
N LEU A 11 -17.47 -15.04 7.80
CA LEU A 11 -17.97 -13.69 7.55
C LEU A 11 -19.00 -13.82 6.43
N SER A 12 -20.28 -13.76 6.80
CA SER A 12 -21.35 -13.74 5.79
C SER A 12 -21.23 -12.45 5.01
N ARG A 13 -20.98 -12.57 3.70
CA ARG A 13 -20.97 -11.45 2.76
C ARG A 13 -22.37 -11.11 2.23
N GLU A 14 -23.37 -11.88 2.66
CA GLU A 14 -24.78 -11.60 2.39
C GLU A 14 -25.32 -10.61 3.42
N ARG A 15 -26.00 -9.56 2.94
CA ARG A 15 -26.66 -8.56 3.78
C ARG A 15 -27.60 -9.22 4.80
N PRO A 16 -27.54 -8.84 6.08
CA PRO A 16 -28.59 -9.19 7.03
C PRO A 16 -29.91 -8.55 6.58
N ARG A 17 -30.86 -9.37 6.11
CA ARG A 17 -32.16 -8.89 5.60
C ARG A 17 -33.17 -8.60 6.71
N SER A 18 -32.78 -8.80 7.97
CA SER A 18 -33.61 -8.54 9.14
C SER A 18 -32.77 -8.12 10.34
N LEU A 19 -33.39 -7.47 11.32
CA LEU A 19 -32.76 -7.15 12.61
C LEU A 19 -32.30 -8.41 13.35
N GLU A 20 -33.00 -9.52 13.18
CA GLU A 20 -32.60 -10.82 13.74
C GLU A 20 -31.35 -11.37 13.04
N ALA A 21 -31.24 -11.24 11.72
CA ALA A 21 -30.03 -11.61 10.98
C ALA A 21 -28.85 -10.71 11.37
N PHE A 22 -29.07 -9.40 11.54
CA PHE A 22 -28.03 -8.47 11.98
C PHE A 22 -27.57 -8.78 13.40
N ARG A 23 -28.52 -9.00 14.32
CA ARG A 23 -28.24 -9.45 15.69
C ARG A 23 -27.51 -10.79 15.67
N THR A 24 -27.85 -11.72 14.79
CA THR A 24 -27.19 -13.02 14.65
C THR A 24 -25.74 -12.84 14.19
N GLU A 25 -25.47 -11.98 13.22
CA GLU A 25 -24.12 -11.72 12.73
C GLU A 25 -23.26 -10.98 13.78
N TYR A 26 -23.84 -9.98 14.45
CA TYR A 26 -23.22 -9.31 15.60
C TYR A 26 -22.95 -10.29 16.76
N MET A 27 -23.88 -11.19 17.06
CA MET A 27 -23.71 -12.21 18.08
C MET A 27 -22.68 -13.27 17.65
N ARG A 28 -22.55 -13.60 16.36
CA ARG A 28 -21.48 -14.46 15.85
C ARG A 28 -20.11 -13.82 16.00
N LEU A 29 -19.97 -12.53 15.70
CA LEU A 29 -18.71 -11.81 15.91
C LEU A 29 -18.35 -11.74 17.40
N THR A 30 -19.31 -11.39 18.26
CA THR A 30 -19.07 -11.26 19.71
C THR A 30 -18.89 -12.60 20.44
N GLN A 31 -19.61 -13.66 20.05
CA GLN A 31 -19.55 -14.99 20.69
C GLN A 31 -18.55 -15.95 20.02
N GLY A 32 -18.28 -15.78 18.72
CA GLY A 32 -17.38 -16.62 17.93
C GLY A 32 -15.90 -16.25 18.10
N LEU A 33 -15.59 -14.96 18.23
CA LEU A 33 -14.22 -14.46 18.45
C LEU A 33 -13.88 -14.25 19.94
N GLY A 34 -14.89 -14.25 20.82
CA GLY A 34 -14.70 -14.12 22.26
C GLY A 34 -14.22 -12.72 22.71
N PHE A 35 -14.50 -11.68 21.93
CA PHE A 35 -14.09 -10.31 22.23
C PHE A 35 -14.93 -9.67 23.33
N SER A 36 -14.30 -8.85 24.18
CA SER A 36 -15.04 -8.14 25.22
C SER A 36 -15.86 -7.00 24.61
N ARG A 37 -17.01 -6.69 25.21
CA ARG A 37 -17.84 -5.55 24.75
C ARG A 37 -17.10 -4.21 24.86
N ARG A 38 -16.16 -4.10 25.81
CA ARG A 38 -15.29 -2.92 25.97
C ARG A 38 -14.36 -2.75 24.78
N ASP A 39 -13.76 -3.84 24.30
CA ASP A 39 -12.89 -3.80 23.11
C ASP A 39 -13.66 -3.31 21.89
N LEU A 40 -14.86 -3.85 21.68
CA LEU A 40 -15.73 -3.47 20.56
C LEU A 40 -16.16 -1.99 20.64
N ALA A 41 -16.49 -1.48 21.83
CA ALA A 41 -16.85 -0.08 22.02
C ALA A 41 -15.66 0.85 21.71
N ARG A 42 -14.48 0.57 22.26
CA ARG A 42 -13.24 1.34 22.00
C ARG A 42 -12.90 1.35 20.51
N PHE A 43 -12.94 0.20 19.87
CA PHE A 43 -12.69 0.08 18.44
C PHE A 43 -13.71 0.86 17.61
N PHE A 44 -15.00 0.76 17.92
CA PHE A 44 -16.06 1.53 17.25
C PHE A 44 -15.83 3.03 17.33
N PHE A 45 -15.51 3.57 18.51
CA PHE A 45 -15.23 5.01 18.66
C PHE A 45 -13.97 5.46 17.90
N LYS A 46 -12.95 4.59 17.74
CA LYS A 46 -11.81 4.88 16.87
C LYS A 46 -12.21 4.92 15.38
N LEU A 47 -13.11 4.04 14.92
CA LEU A 47 -13.64 4.09 13.56
C LEU A 47 -14.46 5.37 13.31
N VAL A 48 -15.36 5.74 14.23
CA VAL A 48 -16.13 6.99 14.13
C VAL A 48 -15.21 8.20 14.14
N ARG A 49 -14.19 8.23 15.01
CA ARG A 49 -13.16 9.28 15.01
C ARG A 49 -12.56 9.43 13.61
N TYR A 50 -12.12 8.33 13.00
CA TYR A 50 -11.49 8.35 11.68
C TYR A 50 -12.42 8.92 10.61
N LEU A 51 -13.68 8.47 10.57
CA LEU A 51 -14.69 8.98 9.63
C LEU A 51 -15.01 10.48 9.83
N MET A 52 -14.84 11.00 11.04
CA MET A 52 -14.96 12.44 11.34
C MET A 52 -13.69 13.24 11.01
N THR A 53 -12.55 12.59 10.78
CA THR A 53 -11.28 13.26 10.51
C THR A 53 -11.20 13.76 9.07
N CYS A 54 -10.82 15.02 8.87
CA CYS A 54 -10.67 15.60 7.53
C CYS A 54 -9.41 15.07 6.80
N SER A 55 -9.42 15.13 5.46
CA SER A 55 -8.32 14.67 4.61
C SER A 55 -6.97 15.30 4.97
N ALA A 56 -6.94 16.61 5.23
CA ALA A 56 -5.72 17.34 5.59
C ALA A 56 -5.11 16.85 6.91
N ARG A 57 -5.95 16.56 7.92
CA ARG A 57 -5.47 15.99 9.18
C ARG A 57 -5.02 14.54 9.00
N ARG A 58 -5.75 13.70 8.26
CA ARG A 58 -5.33 12.33 7.94
C ARG A 58 -3.96 12.32 7.26
N GLU A 59 -3.73 13.25 6.32
CA GLU A 59 -2.44 13.41 5.66
C GLU A 59 -1.32 13.74 6.63
N LYS A 60 -1.54 14.74 7.49
CA LYS A 60 -0.49 15.25 8.36
C LYS A 60 -0.18 14.31 9.53
N GLU A 61 -1.21 13.71 10.12
CA GLU A 61 -1.09 12.95 11.37
C GLU A 61 -1.06 11.44 11.13
N TYR A 62 -1.85 10.91 10.20
CA TYR A 62 -2.06 9.45 10.07
C TYR A 62 -1.13 8.80 9.05
N VAL A 63 -0.47 9.57 8.18
CA VAL A 63 0.55 9.03 7.28
C VAL A 63 1.84 8.64 8.01
N GLY A 64 2.14 9.36 9.10
CA GLY A 64 3.30 9.10 9.96
C GLY A 64 3.04 8.05 11.06
N MET A 65 1.87 7.42 11.08
CA MET A 65 1.38 6.59 12.19
C MET A 65 1.01 5.19 11.71
N SER A 66 1.30 4.17 12.52
CA SER A 66 0.85 2.81 12.23
C SER A 66 -0.66 2.67 12.49
N LEU A 67 -1.32 1.77 11.77
CA LEU A 67 -2.72 1.43 12.08
C LEU A 67 -2.87 0.94 13.53
N PHE A 68 -1.90 0.16 14.01
CA PHE A 68 -1.90 -0.40 15.36
C PHE A 68 -1.87 0.69 16.44
N THR A 69 -1.02 1.70 16.26
CA THR A 69 -0.94 2.88 17.13
C THR A 69 -2.20 3.75 17.02
N PHE A 70 -2.76 3.94 15.82
CA PHE A 70 -4.01 4.68 15.65
C PHE A 70 -5.16 4.08 16.48
N PHE A 71 -5.30 2.75 16.47
CA PHE A 71 -6.31 2.08 17.29
C PHE A 71 -5.98 2.06 18.79
N GLY A 72 -4.76 2.41 19.19
CA GLY A 72 -4.27 2.33 20.57
C GLY A 72 -3.92 0.91 21.01
N ALA A 73 -3.65 0.01 20.06
CA ALA A 73 -3.38 -1.40 20.35
C ALA A 73 -1.97 -1.65 20.93
N ASP A 74 -1.07 -0.68 20.80
CA ASP A 74 0.24 -0.62 21.46
C ASP A 74 0.16 -0.24 22.94
N GLN A 75 -1.00 0.28 23.40
CA GLN A 75 -1.19 0.68 24.79
C GLN A 75 -1.55 -0.51 25.67
N ARG A 76 -0.69 -0.80 26.65
CA ARG A 76 -0.86 -1.92 27.57
C ARG A 76 -2.19 -1.83 28.32
N GLY A 77 -3.03 -2.86 28.17
CA GLY A 77 -4.35 -2.96 28.83
C GLY A 77 -5.46 -2.14 28.17
N PHE A 78 -5.20 -1.52 27.01
CA PHE A 78 -6.23 -0.82 26.24
C PHE A 78 -7.17 -1.77 25.49
N TYR A 79 -6.69 -2.93 25.06
CA TYR A 79 -7.54 -4.01 24.58
C TYR A 79 -7.21 -5.32 25.31
N SER A 80 -8.13 -6.27 25.26
CA SER A 80 -7.81 -7.66 25.62
C SER A 80 -6.81 -8.27 24.63
N GLU A 81 -5.93 -9.16 25.10
CA GLU A 81 -4.92 -9.82 24.27
C GLU A 81 -5.50 -10.47 22.99
N PRO A 82 -6.65 -11.18 23.03
CA PRO A 82 -7.23 -11.74 21.81
C PRO A 82 -7.65 -10.68 20.78
N PHE A 83 -8.04 -9.49 21.24
CA PHE A 83 -8.44 -8.38 20.36
C PHE A 83 -7.23 -7.68 19.75
N VAL A 84 -6.15 -7.53 20.52
CA VAL A 84 -4.86 -7.04 20.01
C VAL A 84 -4.37 -7.92 18.87
N GLU A 85 -4.41 -9.24 19.05
CA GLU A 85 -4.03 -10.20 18.00
C GLU A 85 -4.96 -10.13 16.78
N ALA A 86 -6.25 -9.83 16.96
CA ALA A 86 -7.18 -9.62 15.86
C ALA A 86 -6.85 -8.36 15.04
N ILE A 87 -6.52 -7.24 15.70
CA ILE A 87 -6.05 -6.02 15.03
C ILE A 87 -4.76 -6.30 14.25
N ARG A 88 -3.83 -7.06 14.84
CA ARG A 88 -2.57 -7.46 14.20
C ARG A 88 -2.81 -8.30 12.94
N ALA A 89 -3.75 -9.25 13.00
CA ALA A 89 -4.01 -10.19 11.93
C ALA A 89 -4.87 -9.63 10.76
N ALA A 90 -5.72 -8.62 11.00
CA ALA A 90 -6.69 -8.16 10.00
C ALA A 90 -6.04 -7.59 8.71
N PRO A 91 -5.03 -6.70 8.76
CA PRO A 91 -4.37 -6.22 7.54
C PRO A 91 -3.63 -7.32 6.78
N GLN A 92 -3.10 -8.30 7.51
CA GLN A 92 -2.41 -9.45 6.92
C GLN A 92 -3.38 -10.35 6.14
N ALA A 93 -4.58 -10.57 6.69
CA ALA A 93 -5.63 -11.37 6.06
C ALA A 93 -6.14 -10.77 4.74
N LEU A 94 -6.18 -9.43 4.65
CA LEU A 94 -6.75 -8.72 3.51
C LEU A 94 -5.73 -8.43 2.43
N VAL A 95 -4.52 -7.97 2.79
CA VAL A 95 -3.54 -7.44 1.84
C VAL A 95 -2.07 -7.67 2.26
N ALA A 96 -1.81 -8.70 3.07
CA ALA A 96 -0.46 -9.08 3.53
C ALA A 96 0.33 -7.95 4.23
N MET A 97 -0.38 -6.97 4.78
CA MET A 97 0.21 -5.85 5.52
C MET A 97 0.39 -6.19 7.00
N ASP A 98 1.33 -5.53 7.65
CA ASP A 98 1.56 -5.61 9.10
C ASP A 98 0.93 -4.38 9.79
N ALA A 99 0.00 -4.61 10.73
CA ALA A 99 -0.70 -3.55 11.44
C ALA A 99 0.25 -2.57 12.15
N GLU A 100 1.39 -3.05 12.65
CA GLU A 100 2.38 -2.25 13.40
C GLU A 100 3.24 -1.37 12.49
N ARG A 101 3.21 -1.61 11.18
CA ARG A 101 4.09 -0.96 10.19
C ARG A 101 3.34 -0.22 9.09
N CYS A 102 2.11 -0.64 8.82
CA CYS A 102 1.29 -0.07 7.76
C CYS A 102 0.80 1.34 8.08
N ASP A 103 0.79 2.18 7.05
CA ASP A 103 0.27 3.54 7.06
C ASP A 103 -1.21 3.58 7.48
N ALA A 104 -1.54 4.27 8.58
CA ALA A 104 -2.91 4.31 9.12
C ALA A 104 -3.90 4.99 8.16
N ARG A 105 -3.47 5.98 7.36
CA ARG A 105 -4.33 6.58 6.33
C ARG A 105 -4.70 5.57 5.24
N THR A 106 -3.72 4.87 4.70
CA THR A 106 -3.91 3.87 3.63
C THR A 106 -4.80 2.72 4.09
N GLN A 107 -4.44 2.08 5.20
CA GLN A 107 -5.16 0.90 5.67
C GLN A 107 -6.52 1.29 6.28
N GLY A 108 -6.63 2.44 6.94
CA GLY A 108 -7.88 2.95 7.50
C GLY A 108 -8.94 3.25 6.44
N ASN A 109 -8.58 3.97 5.37
CA ASN A 109 -9.50 4.28 4.26
C ASN A 109 -10.07 3.01 3.61
N VAL A 110 -9.19 2.07 3.26
CA VAL A 110 -9.60 0.79 2.64
C VAL A 110 -10.45 -0.04 3.59
N TYR A 111 -10.01 -0.18 4.85
CA TYR A 111 -10.75 -0.95 5.85
C TYR A 111 -12.16 -0.39 6.06
N LEU A 112 -12.28 0.94 6.14
CA LEU A 112 -13.58 1.60 6.27
C LEU A 112 -14.44 1.41 5.04
N GLN A 113 -13.91 1.52 3.83
CA GLN A 113 -14.74 1.27 2.64
C GLN A 113 -15.24 -0.17 2.59
N LEU A 114 -14.38 -1.16 2.86
CA LEU A 114 -14.82 -2.57 2.96
C LEU A 114 -15.91 -2.77 4.02
N LEU A 115 -15.85 -2.04 5.14
CA LEU A 115 -16.89 -2.04 6.18
C LEU A 115 -18.18 -1.34 5.69
N LEU A 116 -18.05 -0.17 5.06
CA LEU A 116 -19.17 0.64 4.59
C LEU A 116 -19.93 -0.08 3.47
N ASP A 117 -19.24 -0.75 2.55
CA ASP A 117 -19.87 -1.59 1.52
C ASP A 117 -20.78 -2.64 2.15
N GLN A 118 -20.33 -3.29 3.24
CA GLN A 118 -21.13 -4.28 3.97
C GLN A 118 -22.35 -3.66 4.68
N VAL A 119 -22.21 -2.44 5.21
CA VAL A 119 -23.24 -1.79 6.04
C VAL A 119 -24.26 -1.03 5.20
N LEU A 120 -23.82 -0.26 4.21
CA LEU A 120 -24.63 0.65 3.39
C LEU A 120 -25.33 -0.08 2.24
N GLY A 121 -24.89 -1.29 1.90
CA GLY A 121 -25.59 -2.13 0.93
C GLY A 121 -25.51 -1.59 -0.49
N GLY A 122 -24.28 -1.45 -1.01
CA GLY A 122 -24.06 -1.27 -2.44
C GLY A 122 -24.75 -2.39 -3.26
N GLN A 123 -25.07 -2.11 -4.53
CA GLN A 123 -25.72 -3.11 -5.40
C GLN A 123 -24.89 -4.40 -5.54
N TYR A 124 -23.57 -4.33 -5.36
CA TYR A 124 -22.63 -5.45 -5.40
C TYR A 124 -21.57 -5.27 -4.30
N THR A 125 -21.51 -6.17 -3.32
CA THR A 125 -20.50 -6.15 -2.23
C THR A 125 -19.29 -7.03 -2.51
N ASP A 126 -19.37 -7.94 -3.48
CA ASP A 126 -18.31 -8.89 -3.84
C ASP A 126 -18.49 -9.40 -5.28
N SER A 127 -18.05 -8.61 -6.26
CA SER A 127 -18.07 -9.02 -7.67
C SER A 127 -16.82 -9.82 -8.00
N VAL A 128 -16.94 -11.14 -7.98
CA VAL A 128 -15.93 -12.03 -8.56
C VAL A 128 -16.25 -12.32 -10.03
N LEU A 129 -15.22 -12.58 -10.83
CA LEU A 129 -15.40 -12.95 -12.23
C LEU A 129 -16.16 -14.28 -12.36
N ALA A 130 -17.05 -14.39 -13.35
CA ALA A 130 -17.82 -15.59 -13.65
C ALA A 130 -17.01 -16.71 -14.34
N GLY A 131 -15.70 -16.73 -14.15
CA GLY A 131 -14.75 -17.68 -14.73
C GLY A 131 -13.30 -17.27 -14.47
N PRO A 132 -12.32 -18.04 -14.98
CA PRO A 132 -10.91 -17.65 -14.93
C PRO A 132 -10.68 -16.27 -15.55
N THR A 133 -9.83 -15.43 -14.95
CA THR A 133 -9.59 -14.03 -15.37
C THR A 133 -9.32 -13.88 -16.86
N SER A 134 -8.53 -14.79 -17.45
CA SER A 134 -8.24 -14.76 -18.88
C SER A 134 -9.50 -14.93 -19.74
N HIS A 135 -10.37 -15.87 -19.41
CA HIS A 135 -11.57 -16.18 -20.20
C HIS A 135 -12.70 -15.18 -19.94
N ALA A 136 -12.91 -14.81 -18.67
CA ALA A 136 -13.98 -13.91 -18.28
C ALA A 136 -13.70 -12.44 -18.64
N TRP A 137 -12.43 -12.04 -18.75
CA TRP A 137 -12.07 -10.63 -18.95
C TRP A 137 -11.00 -10.42 -20.03
N LEU A 138 -9.79 -10.96 -19.89
CA LEU A 138 -8.65 -10.53 -20.72
C LEU A 138 -8.80 -10.88 -22.21
N ILE A 139 -9.28 -12.08 -22.53
CA ILE A 139 -9.47 -12.54 -23.91
C ILE A 139 -10.59 -11.74 -24.61
N PRO A 140 -11.82 -11.62 -24.05
CA PRO A 140 -12.85 -10.77 -24.64
C PRO A 140 -12.43 -9.31 -24.78
N TRP A 141 -11.73 -8.76 -23.78
CA TRP A 141 -11.26 -7.38 -23.82
C TRP A 141 -10.23 -7.17 -24.91
N ARG A 142 -9.21 -8.04 -24.99
CA ARG A 142 -8.23 -8.01 -26.08
C ARG A 142 -8.90 -8.10 -27.45
N LYS A 143 -9.85 -9.02 -27.62
CA LYS A 143 -10.61 -9.16 -28.87
C LYS A 143 -11.34 -7.86 -29.21
N HIS A 144 -11.98 -7.22 -28.25
CA HIS A 144 -12.63 -5.93 -28.47
C HIS A 144 -11.66 -4.83 -28.89
N LEU A 145 -10.49 -4.74 -28.23
CA LEU A 145 -9.43 -3.79 -28.56
C LEU A 145 -8.90 -4.02 -30.00
N GLU A 146 -8.64 -5.26 -30.38
CA GLU A 146 -8.12 -5.62 -31.72
C GLU A 146 -9.17 -5.43 -32.83
N GLU A 147 -10.39 -5.95 -32.64
CA GLU A 147 -11.41 -6.01 -33.70
C GLU A 147 -12.24 -4.72 -33.84
N ASN A 148 -12.47 -3.97 -32.75
CA ASN A 148 -13.37 -2.82 -32.77
C ASN A 148 -12.66 -1.47 -32.59
N LEU A 149 -11.52 -1.45 -31.90
CA LEU A 149 -10.79 -0.20 -31.59
C LEU A 149 -9.45 -0.08 -32.34
N GLY A 150 -9.09 -1.07 -33.16
CA GLY A 150 -7.88 -1.04 -34.00
C GLY A 150 -6.57 -1.08 -33.22
N VAL A 151 -6.57 -1.61 -31.99
CA VAL A 151 -5.36 -1.73 -31.18
C VAL A 151 -4.49 -2.88 -31.69
N GLU A 152 -3.23 -2.60 -31.98
CA GLU A 152 -2.23 -3.61 -32.33
C GLU A 152 -1.44 -4.07 -31.10
N PHE A 153 -1.45 -5.38 -30.83
CA PHE A 153 -0.62 -5.97 -29.78
C PHE A 153 0.74 -6.46 -30.32
N HIS A 154 1.81 -5.90 -29.77
CA HIS A 154 3.18 -6.34 -30.07
C HIS A 154 3.77 -7.10 -28.88
N ARG A 155 4.19 -8.34 -29.10
CA ARG A 155 4.90 -9.11 -28.07
C ARG A 155 6.39 -8.80 -28.11
N GLY A 156 6.95 -8.45 -26.96
CA GLY A 156 8.37 -8.22 -26.77
C GLY A 156 8.71 -8.11 -25.29
N GLU A 157 10.00 -8.00 -24.99
CA GLU A 157 10.53 -7.73 -23.66
C GLU A 157 11.14 -6.34 -23.67
N LEU A 158 10.59 -5.42 -22.88
CA LEU A 158 11.16 -4.09 -22.69
C LEU A 158 12.44 -4.21 -21.85
N LEU A 159 13.57 -3.82 -22.46
CA LEU A 159 14.89 -3.92 -21.84
C LEU A 159 15.26 -2.62 -21.13
N SER A 160 15.10 -1.49 -21.81
CA SER A 160 15.38 -0.17 -21.27
C SER A 160 14.61 0.92 -21.99
N ILE A 161 14.43 2.03 -21.29
CA ILE A 161 14.04 3.32 -21.82
C ILE A 161 15.21 4.25 -21.51
N ALA A 162 15.66 5.01 -22.50
CA ALA A 162 16.72 6.00 -22.38
C ALA A 162 16.32 7.27 -23.14
N SER A 163 17.01 8.37 -22.87
CA SER A 163 16.91 9.59 -23.68
C SER A 163 18.25 9.81 -24.38
N ARG A 164 18.21 10.07 -25.69
CA ARG A 164 19.37 10.36 -26.52
C ARG A 164 19.02 11.44 -27.54
N ASP A 165 19.78 12.53 -27.53
CA ASP A 165 19.55 13.70 -28.42
C ASP A 165 18.11 14.24 -28.32
N ASP A 166 17.59 14.39 -27.09
CA ASP A 166 16.21 14.81 -26.77
C ASP A 166 15.11 13.92 -27.38
N LYS A 167 15.45 12.65 -27.64
CA LYS A 167 14.51 11.63 -28.11
C LYS A 167 14.51 10.43 -27.20
N LEU A 168 13.31 9.95 -26.91
CA LEU A 168 13.11 8.71 -26.19
C LEU A 168 13.56 7.51 -27.05
N GLU A 169 14.54 6.76 -26.57
CA GLU A 169 14.96 5.48 -27.11
C GLU A 169 14.35 4.35 -26.28
N VAL A 170 13.42 3.59 -26.88
CA VAL A 170 12.76 2.45 -26.26
C VAL A 170 13.37 1.16 -26.81
N LEU A 171 14.19 0.49 -26.00
CA LEU A 171 14.85 -0.75 -26.38
C LEU A 171 13.97 -1.94 -26.03
N VAL A 172 13.46 -2.63 -27.06
CA VAL A 172 12.62 -3.83 -26.90
C VAL A 172 13.26 -5.00 -27.63
N ARG A 173 13.39 -6.13 -26.92
CA ARG A 173 13.69 -7.41 -27.54
C ARG A 173 12.41 -7.99 -28.12
N THR A 174 12.28 -7.98 -29.43
CA THR A 174 11.09 -8.50 -30.14
C THR A 174 11.49 -9.24 -31.42
N PRO A 175 10.70 -10.21 -31.89
CA PRO A 175 10.89 -10.82 -33.22
C PRO A 175 10.71 -9.82 -34.38
N ARG A 176 10.04 -8.69 -34.16
CA ARG A 176 9.88 -7.64 -35.17
C ARG A 176 11.15 -6.81 -35.31
N LYS A 177 11.43 -6.29 -36.51
CA LYS A 177 12.60 -5.45 -36.77
C LYS A 177 12.49 -4.04 -36.17
N GLN A 178 11.28 -3.50 -36.03
CA GLN A 178 11.05 -2.15 -35.50
C GLN A 178 9.62 -2.02 -34.93
N LEU A 179 9.46 -1.21 -33.87
CA LEU A 179 8.15 -0.82 -33.33
C LEU A 179 7.59 0.40 -34.10
N PRO A 180 6.26 0.56 -34.20
CA PRO A 180 5.68 1.77 -34.77
C PRO A 180 6.02 3.00 -33.91
N GLY A 181 6.14 4.16 -34.55
CA GLY A 181 6.28 5.43 -33.82
C GLY A 181 5.00 5.77 -33.06
N ALA A 182 5.14 6.41 -31.90
CA ALA A 182 4.02 6.87 -31.09
C ALA A 182 4.22 8.34 -30.71
N ASN A 183 3.11 9.09 -30.54
CA ASN A 183 3.16 10.45 -30.00
C ASN A 183 3.33 10.45 -28.47
N TYR A 184 2.78 9.43 -27.82
CA TYR A 184 2.88 9.22 -26.39
C TYR A 184 3.24 7.77 -26.07
N HIS A 185 4.00 7.56 -24.99
CA HIS A 185 4.38 6.29 -24.42
C HIS A 185 3.83 6.21 -22.98
N VAL A 186 3.10 5.14 -22.67
CA VAL A 186 2.63 4.87 -21.32
C VAL A 186 3.44 3.73 -20.71
N VAL A 187 4.14 4.01 -19.62
CA VAL A 187 4.90 3.02 -18.86
C VAL A 187 3.97 2.40 -17.81
N ALA A 188 3.28 1.32 -18.19
CA ALA A 188 2.35 0.57 -17.36
C ALA A 188 2.99 -0.73 -16.83
N LEU A 189 3.88 -0.60 -15.85
CA LEU A 189 4.69 -1.71 -15.32
C LEU A 189 4.49 -1.89 -13.81
N ASP A 190 4.94 -3.00 -13.25
CA ASP A 190 5.13 -3.10 -11.80
C ASP A 190 6.33 -2.26 -11.34
N ALA A 191 6.42 -1.98 -10.04
CA ALA A 191 7.45 -1.11 -9.48
C ALA A 191 8.89 -1.57 -9.79
N VAL A 192 9.13 -2.89 -9.80
CA VAL A 192 10.47 -3.47 -10.03
C VAL A 192 10.84 -3.32 -11.50
N ALA A 193 9.90 -3.63 -12.40
CA ALA A 193 10.10 -3.44 -13.83
C ALA A 193 10.26 -1.95 -14.18
N ALA A 194 9.44 -1.06 -13.62
CA ALA A 194 9.52 0.38 -13.83
C ALA A 194 10.92 0.92 -13.47
N GLU A 195 11.39 0.69 -12.24
CA GLU A 195 12.74 1.12 -11.83
C GLU A 195 13.84 0.53 -12.73
N ARG A 196 13.72 -0.76 -13.09
CA ARG A 196 14.72 -1.44 -13.92
C ARG A 196 14.84 -0.83 -15.30
N VAL A 197 13.72 -0.67 -16.02
CA VAL A 197 13.76 -0.23 -17.43
C VAL A 197 14.14 1.24 -17.55
N THR A 198 13.85 2.05 -16.53
CA THR A 198 14.19 3.47 -16.53
C THR A 198 15.52 3.79 -15.85
N ARG A 199 16.25 2.77 -15.36
CA ARG A 199 17.51 2.97 -14.64
C ARG A 199 18.51 3.85 -15.40
N TRP A 200 18.63 3.62 -16.70
CA TRP A 200 19.58 4.27 -17.61
C TRP A 200 19.08 5.58 -18.21
N TRP A 201 17.84 5.97 -17.91
CA TRP A 201 17.31 7.25 -18.31
C TRP A 201 17.76 8.28 -17.27
N ASP A 202 18.59 9.21 -17.73
CA ASP A 202 19.20 10.21 -16.88
C ASP A 202 18.12 11.10 -16.24
N SER A 203 18.30 11.47 -14.97
CA SER A 203 17.38 12.33 -14.25
C SER A 203 18.12 13.57 -13.82
N SER A 204 17.65 14.71 -14.30
CA SER A 204 18.23 16.06 -14.30
C SER A 204 18.60 16.69 -12.93
N GLU A 205 18.59 15.94 -11.83
CA GLU A 205 18.93 16.49 -10.50
C GLU A 205 20.41 16.37 -10.14
N THR A 206 21.20 15.62 -10.92
CA THR A 206 22.66 15.44 -10.72
C THR A 206 23.54 16.42 -11.49
N SER A 207 23.01 17.15 -12.48
CA SER A 207 23.83 17.89 -13.46
C SER A 207 23.70 19.42 -13.39
N GLY A 208 22.91 19.98 -12.47
CA GLY A 208 22.76 21.43 -12.33
C GLY A 208 22.12 22.15 -13.54
N VAL A 209 21.61 21.40 -14.52
CA VAL A 209 20.99 21.93 -15.75
C VAL A 209 19.52 21.50 -15.86
N PRO A 210 18.65 22.42 -16.30
CA PRO A 210 17.31 22.25 -16.83
C PRO A 210 16.86 20.95 -17.54
N HIS A 211 16.12 20.02 -16.91
CA HIS A 211 15.11 19.10 -17.53
C HIS A 211 15.56 17.75 -18.17
N HIS A 212 14.58 16.83 -18.39
CA HIS A 212 14.57 15.52 -19.11
C HIS A 212 14.39 14.16 -18.35
N GLY A 213 14.10 14.12 -17.04
CA GLY A 213 14.27 12.89 -16.22
C GLY A 213 13.09 11.97 -15.87
N VAL A 214 13.38 10.67 -15.64
CA VAL A 214 12.61 9.65 -14.88
C VAL A 214 12.20 10.19 -13.50
N PRO A 215 11.08 9.75 -12.88
CA PRO A 215 10.85 10.04 -11.46
C PRO A 215 12.04 9.59 -10.62
N ARG A 216 12.82 10.53 -10.06
CA ARG A 216 13.94 10.24 -9.14
C ARG A 216 13.52 9.31 -8.03
N GLU A 217 12.26 9.42 -7.63
CA GLU A 217 11.62 8.61 -6.59
C GLU A 217 11.61 7.11 -6.94
N LEU A 218 11.69 6.73 -8.22
CA LEU A 218 11.86 5.33 -8.63
C LEU A 218 13.29 4.82 -8.39
N ARG A 219 14.31 5.70 -8.34
CA ARG A 219 15.70 5.28 -8.10
C ARG A 219 15.86 4.74 -6.68
N GLY A 220 16.17 3.46 -6.58
CA GLY A 220 16.26 2.77 -5.32
C GLY A 220 14.90 2.51 -4.66
N PHE A 221 13.80 2.57 -5.41
CA PHE A 221 12.46 2.31 -4.87
C PHE A 221 12.27 0.84 -4.49
N THR A 222 12.75 -0.07 -5.33
CA THR A 222 12.70 -1.53 -5.14
C THR A 222 14.08 -2.14 -4.91
N SER A 223 15.11 -1.47 -5.41
CA SER A 223 16.49 -1.96 -5.39
C SER A 223 17.26 -1.57 -4.11
N TYR A 224 16.71 -0.68 -3.27
CA TYR A 224 17.21 -0.43 -1.91
C TYR A 224 16.19 -0.87 -0.87
N ILE A 225 16.70 -1.26 0.30
CA ILE A 225 15.90 -1.66 1.45
C ILE A 225 16.35 -0.93 2.70
N THR A 226 15.43 -0.76 3.62
CA THR A 226 15.74 -0.40 4.99
C THR A 226 15.82 -1.67 5.82
N ILE A 227 16.92 -1.85 6.53
CA ILE A 227 17.10 -2.92 7.50
C ILE A 227 17.23 -2.31 8.90
N GLU A 228 16.70 -3.01 9.89
CA GLU A 228 16.89 -2.68 11.30
C GLU A 228 18.10 -3.47 11.82
N LEU A 229 19.10 -2.76 12.32
CA LEU A 229 20.28 -3.34 12.95
C LEU A 229 20.10 -3.28 14.48
N PRO A 230 20.53 -4.31 15.21
CA PRO A 230 20.38 -4.37 16.66
C PRO A 230 21.18 -3.26 17.36
N ALA A 231 20.81 -3.00 18.61
CA ALA A 231 21.54 -2.11 19.51
C ALA A 231 22.94 -2.66 19.86
N GLY A 232 23.85 -1.76 20.24
CA GLY A 232 25.17 -2.13 20.76
C GLY A 232 26.23 -2.36 19.68
N LEU A 233 25.99 -1.90 18.45
CA LEU A 233 26.94 -2.03 17.35
C LEU A 233 27.94 -0.87 17.32
N GLU A 234 29.14 -1.15 16.81
CA GLU A 234 30.14 -0.15 16.45
C GLU A 234 30.29 -0.11 14.93
N ARG A 235 30.30 1.10 14.35
CA ARG A 235 30.38 1.31 12.89
C ARG A 235 31.71 1.94 12.50
N TYR A 236 32.31 1.40 11.44
CA TYR A 236 33.37 2.05 10.67
C TYR A 236 32.89 2.35 9.24
N GLU A 237 33.27 3.50 8.70
CA GLU A 237 32.97 3.91 7.33
C GLU A 237 34.24 3.95 6.49
N ILE A 238 34.18 3.28 5.33
CA ILE A 238 35.18 3.37 4.27
C ILE A 238 34.51 4.01 3.06
N ALA A 239 35.09 5.09 2.56
CA ALA A 239 34.67 5.74 1.33
C ALA A 239 35.48 5.22 0.13
N VAL A 240 34.79 5.05 -1.00
CA VAL A 240 35.39 4.83 -2.31
C VAL A 240 35.00 6.02 -3.19
N THR A 241 35.97 6.85 -3.53
CA THR A 241 35.79 8.05 -4.34
C THR A 241 36.34 7.79 -5.75
N TYR A 242 35.62 8.23 -6.78
CA TYR A 242 36.11 8.12 -8.16
C TYR A 242 37.02 9.32 -8.49
N LYS A 243 38.08 9.10 -9.28
CA LYS A 243 38.97 10.20 -9.72
C LYS A 243 38.38 11.06 -10.83
N GLU A 244 37.42 10.51 -11.57
CA GLU A 244 36.70 11.15 -12.65
C GLU A 244 35.19 11.03 -12.38
N PRO A 245 34.37 11.98 -12.88
CA PRO A 245 32.91 11.85 -12.82
C PRO A 245 32.46 10.53 -13.44
N GLU A 246 31.48 9.89 -12.81
CA GLU A 246 30.96 8.62 -13.28
C GLU A 246 29.44 8.56 -13.15
N PHE A 247 28.79 7.81 -14.04
CA PHE A 247 27.34 7.65 -14.05
C PHE A 247 26.86 7.06 -12.71
N PRO A 248 25.87 7.68 -12.03
CA PRO A 248 25.33 7.17 -10.77
C PRO A 248 24.89 5.71 -10.82
N GLN A 249 24.37 5.25 -11.96
CA GLN A 249 23.95 3.87 -12.20
C GLN A 249 25.13 2.88 -12.11
N LEU A 250 26.27 3.24 -12.70
CA LEU A 250 27.48 2.41 -12.71
C LEU A 250 28.12 2.40 -11.32
N ALA A 251 28.12 3.55 -10.63
CA ALA A 251 28.51 3.65 -9.24
C ALA A 251 27.65 2.77 -8.31
N ASP A 252 26.33 2.71 -8.51
CA ASP A 252 25.41 1.84 -7.75
C ASP A 252 25.67 0.35 -8.05
N ASP A 253 25.91 0.00 -9.31
CA ASP A 253 26.29 -1.37 -9.70
C ASP A 253 27.59 -1.80 -9.01
N LYS A 254 28.59 -0.91 -8.97
CA LYS A 254 29.84 -1.15 -8.26
C LYS A 254 29.62 -1.31 -6.75
N LEU A 255 28.83 -0.45 -6.12
CA LEU A 255 28.50 -0.56 -4.70
C LEU A 255 27.86 -1.91 -4.39
N ARG A 256 26.87 -2.33 -5.18
CA ARG A 256 26.22 -3.65 -5.04
C ARG A 256 27.20 -4.78 -5.21
N SER A 257 28.06 -4.70 -6.22
CA SER A 257 29.09 -5.71 -6.48
C SER A 257 30.08 -5.83 -5.32
N LEU A 258 30.53 -4.69 -4.77
CA LEU A 258 31.43 -4.66 -3.61
C LEU A 258 30.75 -5.26 -2.37
N LEU A 259 29.55 -4.80 -2.02
CA LEU A 259 28.78 -5.34 -0.88
C LEU A 259 28.53 -6.84 -1.03
N ARG A 260 28.21 -7.31 -2.23
CA ARG A 260 28.07 -8.74 -2.52
C ARG A 260 29.38 -9.48 -2.28
N ARG A 261 30.50 -8.95 -2.78
CA ARG A 261 31.81 -9.59 -2.59
C ARG A 261 32.23 -9.61 -1.11
N ILE A 262 31.96 -8.54 -0.37
CA ILE A 262 32.16 -8.45 1.08
C ILE A 262 31.39 -9.57 1.80
N GLN A 263 30.14 -9.81 1.40
CA GLN A 263 29.28 -10.82 2.03
C GLN A 263 29.85 -12.24 1.92
N PHE A 264 30.56 -12.56 0.84
CA PHE A 264 31.19 -13.87 0.63
C PHE A 264 32.71 -13.87 0.90
N ALA A 265 33.23 -12.80 1.47
CA ALA A 265 34.68 -12.63 1.62
C ALA A 265 35.31 -13.68 2.55
N GLU A 266 34.57 -14.20 3.52
CA GLU A 266 35.10 -15.26 4.39
C GLU A 266 35.40 -16.58 3.66
N ASP A 267 34.74 -16.80 2.52
CA ASP A 267 34.90 -17.97 1.65
C ASP A 267 35.73 -17.65 0.39
N ASP A 268 36.18 -16.41 0.19
CA ASP A 268 36.96 -16.00 -0.97
C ASP A 268 38.37 -16.61 -0.91
N ALA A 269 38.60 -17.62 -1.75
CA ALA A 269 39.87 -18.34 -1.83
C ALA A 269 41.08 -17.45 -2.18
N SER A 270 40.85 -16.27 -2.79
CA SER A 270 41.89 -15.31 -3.14
C SER A 270 42.41 -14.50 -1.95
N LEU A 271 41.71 -14.52 -0.81
CA LEU A 271 42.11 -13.81 0.41
C LEU A 271 43.00 -14.67 1.30
N GLU A 272 43.95 -14.04 1.99
CA GLU A 272 44.73 -14.68 3.04
C GLU A 272 43.87 -15.03 4.26
N LEU A 273 44.30 -15.99 5.09
CA LEU A 273 43.52 -16.42 6.26
C LEU A 273 43.18 -15.26 7.22
N ARG A 274 44.12 -14.34 7.44
CA ARG A 274 43.92 -13.14 8.27
C ARG A 274 42.89 -12.17 7.69
N GLU A 275 42.80 -12.09 6.36
CA GLU A 275 41.86 -11.22 5.66
C GLU A 275 40.45 -11.79 5.75
N ARG A 276 40.31 -13.10 5.50
CA ARG A 276 39.03 -13.81 5.72
C ARG A 276 38.56 -13.70 7.17
N SER A 277 39.50 -13.80 8.12
CA SER A 277 39.20 -13.61 9.55
C SER A 277 38.71 -12.20 9.88
N ALA A 278 39.22 -11.16 9.20
CA ALA A 278 38.76 -9.79 9.38
C ALA A 278 37.35 -9.59 8.81
N PHE A 279 37.02 -10.19 7.65
CA PHE A 279 35.64 -10.16 7.14
C PHE A 279 34.67 -10.96 8.02
N ARG A 280 35.12 -12.09 8.58
CA ARG A 280 34.32 -12.87 9.54
C ARG A 280 34.00 -12.09 10.83
N SER A 281 34.81 -11.09 11.21
CA SER A 281 34.50 -10.26 12.39
C SER A 281 33.41 -9.23 12.14
N VAL A 282 33.07 -8.95 10.88
CA VAL A 282 32.01 -8.03 10.50
C VAL A 282 30.65 -8.69 10.74
N ALA A 283 29.84 -8.10 11.63
CA ALA A 283 28.48 -8.58 11.90
C ALA A 283 27.52 -8.19 10.77
N TYR A 284 27.63 -6.96 10.25
CA TYR A 284 26.85 -6.48 9.11
C TYR A 284 27.67 -5.59 8.18
N SER A 285 27.38 -5.65 6.88
CA SER A 285 27.88 -4.71 5.88
C SER A 285 26.72 -3.99 5.22
N THR A 286 26.76 -2.66 5.22
CA THR A 286 25.79 -1.81 4.51
C THR A 286 26.53 -0.79 3.65
N GLY A 287 25.80 -0.08 2.81
CA GLY A 287 26.37 1.05 2.09
C GLY A 287 25.33 1.85 1.34
N HIS A 288 25.73 3.03 0.88
CA HIS A 288 24.93 3.94 0.08
C HIS A 288 25.84 4.79 -0.81
N MET A 289 25.27 5.46 -1.80
CA MET A 289 25.97 6.46 -2.59
C MET A 289 25.71 7.84 -2.02
N VAL A 290 26.72 8.69 -2.08
CA VAL A 290 26.64 10.13 -1.84
C VAL A 290 27.02 10.82 -3.14
N GLU A 291 26.20 11.77 -3.58
CA GLU A 291 26.49 12.62 -4.73
C GLU A 291 27.17 13.88 -4.21
N GLU A 292 28.42 14.11 -4.61
CA GLU A 292 29.15 15.34 -4.29
C GLU A 292 28.83 16.44 -5.33
N PRO A 293 28.91 17.73 -4.99
CA PRO A 293 28.55 18.85 -5.87
C PRO A 293 29.27 18.89 -7.23
N GLU A 294 30.41 18.20 -7.35
CA GLU A 294 31.25 18.16 -8.56
C GLU A 294 30.90 16.99 -9.50
N GLY A 295 29.83 16.23 -9.20
CA GLY A 295 29.39 15.10 -10.03
C GLY A 295 30.27 13.85 -9.88
N VAL A 296 31.19 13.84 -8.91
CA VAL A 296 31.99 12.69 -8.54
C VAL A 296 31.21 11.88 -7.50
N PRO A 297 30.71 10.67 -7.83
CA PRO A 297 30.02 9.86 -6.85
C PRO A 297 30.99 9.38 -5.76
N GLU A 298 30.53 9.30 -4.51
CA GLU A 298 31.25 8.67 -3.41
C GLU A 298 30.45 7.47 -2.91
N LEU A 299 31.06 6.28 -2.91
CA LEU A 299 30.45 5.10 -2.30
C LEU A 299 30.82 5.06 -0.83
N ARG A 300 29.83 5.02 0.05
CA ARG A 300 30.05 4.85 1.49
C ARG A 300 29.70 3.44 1.90
N ILE A 301 30.71 2.69 2.31
CA ILE A 301 30.59 1.31 2.81
C ILE A 301 30.74 1.35 4.33
N HIS A 302 29.78 0.76 5.03
CA HIS A 302 29.75 0.68 6.49
C HIS A 302 29.96 -0.76 6.94
N PHE A 303 30.95 -0.95 7.81
CA PHE A 303 31.21 -2.20 8.51
C PHE A 303 30.72 -2.06 9.95
N TRP A 304 29.82 -2.95 10.35
CA TRP A 304 29.22 -2.97 11.68
C TRP A 304 29.75 -4.17 12.46
N PHE A 305 30.17 -3.92 13.70
CA PHE A 305 30.74 -4.90 14.59
C PHE A 305 29.88 -5.00 15.85
N ASP A 306 29.65 -6.20 16.34
CA ASP A 306 28.97 -6.49 17.61
C ASP A 306 29.94 -6.55 18.80
N ARG A 307 31.21 -6.27 18.53
CA ARG A 307 32.31 -6.23 19.49
C ARG A 307 33.30 -5.14 19.11
N LYS A 308 34.10 -4.72 20.08
CA LYS A 308 35.23 -3.82 19.82
C LYS A 308 36.25 -4.50 18.93
N VAL A 309 36.65 -3.80 17.87
CA VAL A 309 37.71 -4.24 16.95
C VAL A 309 38.88 -3.28 16.98
N GLY A 310 40.09 -3.83 16.84
CA GLY A 310 41.32 -3.03 16.81
C GLY A 310 41.53 -2.31 15.47
N PRO A 311 42.35 -1.26 15.41
CA PRO A 311 42.61 -0.50 14.18
C PRO A 311 43.22 -1.37 13.06
N LEU A 312 43.97 -2.41 13.42
CA LEU A 312 44.57 -3.34 12.46
C LEU A 312 43.51 -4.12 11.66
N GLU A 313 42.40 -4.52 12.28
CA GLU A 313 41.33 -5.24 11.58
C GLU A 313 40.69 -4.36 10.50
N VAL A 314 40.39 -3.11 10.84
CA VAL A 314 39.80 -2.13 9.90
C VAL A 314 40.77 -1.79 8.76
N GLN A 315 42.07 -1.65 9.06
CA GLN A 315 43.11 -1.44 8.03
C GLN A 315 43.24 -2.63 7.07
N ILE A 316 42.98 -3.86 7.53
CA ILE A 316 42.93 -5.03 6.65
C ILE A 316 41.75 -4.91 5.69
N LEU A 317 40.56 -4.55 6.18
CA LEU A 317 39.37 -4.36 5.35
C LEU A 317 39.60 -3.28 4.28
N GLU A 318 40.14 -2.12 4.67
CA GLU A 318 40.49 -1.03 3.75
C GLU A 318 41.48 -1.49 2.67
N ARG A 319 42.55 -2.20 3.07
CA ARG A 319 43.55 -2.70 2.13
C ARG A 319 42.95 -3.68 1.13
N VAL A 320 42.07 -4.57 1.59
CA VAL A 320 41.39 -5.53 0.71
C VAL A 320 40.48 -4.79 -0.27
N LEU A 321 39.69 -3.83 0.21
CA LEU A 321 38.84 -3.00 -0.65
C LEU A 321 39.67 -2.22 -1.67
N ARG A 322 40.82 -1.66 -1.28
CA ARG A 322 41.74 -0.98 -2.19
C ARG A 322 42.29 -1.92 -3.27
N ARG A 323 42.56 -3.19 -2.96
CA ARG A 323 42.95 -4.21 -3.96
C ARG A 323 41.80 -4.63 -4.87
N TRP A 324 40.56 -4.59 -4.39
CA TRP A 324 39.37 -4.89 -5.19
C TRP A 324 38.90 -3.70 -6.02
N GLY A 325 39.33 -2.48 -5.67
CA GLY A 325 39.05 -1.25 -6.39
C GLY A 325 39.78 -1.15 -7.73
N HIS A 326 39.26 -0.30 -8.61
CA HIS A 326 39.89 0.05 -9.87
C HIS A 326 41.00 1.11 -9.65
N PRO A 327 42.07 1.17 -10.46
CA PRO A 327 43.10 2.21 -10.32
C PRO A 327 42.59 3.67 -10.40
N ALA A 328 41.42 3.87 -11.02
CA ALA A 328 40.73 5.16 -11.08
C ALA A 328 39.91 5.48 -9.81
N GLU A 329 39.89 4.59 -8.81
CA GLU A 329 39.19 4.76 -7.54
C GLU A 329 40.23 5.07 -6.43
N ASP A 330 39.86 5.92 -5.48
CA ASP A 330 40.57 6.04 -4.21
C ASP A 330 39.71 5.49 -3.07
N VAL A 331 40.27 4.55 -2.32
CA VAL A 331 39.59 3.87 -1.21
C VAL A 331 40.21 4.34 0.09
N ARG A 332 39.46 5.09 0.90
CA ARG A 332 39.95 5.68 2.14
C ARG A 332 39.05 5.34 3.31
N LEU A 333 39.64 4.97 4.44
CA LEU A 333 38.92 4.96 5.72
C LEU A 333 38.57 6.41 6.10
N THR A 334 37.27 6.71 6.24
CA THR A 334 36.81 8.05 6.65
C THR A 334 36.57 8.15 8.15
N SER A 335 36.38 7.02 8.82
CA SER A 335 36.21 6.95 10.27
C SER A 335 37.54 6.75 10.99
N GLU A 336 38.02 7.77 11.72
CA GLU A 336 39.21 7.65 12.58
C GLU A 336 38.98 6.71 13.77
N HIS A 337 37.73 6.64 14.25
CA HIS A 337 37.31 5.84 15.40
C HIS A 337 35.96 5.15 15.13
N ALA A 338 35.69 4.07 15.86
CA ALA A 338 34.39 3.41 15.86
C ALA A 338 33.30 4.39 16.30
N GLN A 339 32.23 4.51 15.52
CA GLN A 339 31.03 5.22 15.94
C GLN A 339 30.08 4.26 16.68
N PRO A 340 29.77 4.51 17.96
CA PRO A 340 28.89 3.62 18.73
C PRO A 340 27.41 3.90 18.44
N PHE A 341 26.62 2.83 18.35
CA PHE A 341 25.17 2.85 18.20
C PHE A 341 24.52 2.09 19.36
N PRO A 342 24.24 2.78 20.49
CA PRO A 342 23.70 2.13 21.70
C PRO A 342 22.24 1.68 21.56
N GLY A 343 21.50 2.23 20.58
CA GLY A 343 20.14 1.82 20.24
C GLY A 343 20.10 1.14 18.87
N ALA A 344 18.99 0.45 18.58
CA ALA A 344 18.73 -0.09 17.25
C ALA A 344 18.72 1.05 16.21
N VAL A 345 19.23 0.76 15.01
CA VAL A 345 19.35 1.77 13.94
C VAL A 345 18.77 1.24 12.65
N ARG A 346 17.99 2.08 11.97
CA ARG A 346 17.46 1.78 10.63
C ARG A 346 18.42 2.31 9.59
N VAL A 347 18.86 1.44 8.69
CA VAL A 347 19.86 1.76 7.66
C VAL A 347 19.30 1.43 6.29
N ARG A 348 19.33 2.41 5.38
CA ARG A 348 19.01 2.20 3.96
C ARG A 348 20.25 1.69 3.23
N THR A 349 20.10 0.60 2.48
CA THR A 349 21.21 -0.03 1.76
C THR A 349 20.73 -0.78 0.52
N PRO A 350 21.58 -1.04 -0.50
CA PRO A 350 21.18 -1.84 -1.64
C PRO A 350 20.67 -3.22 -1.23
N ARG A 351 19.61 -3.67 -1.91
CA ARG A 351 19.17 -5.06 -1.86
C ARG A 351 20.22 -5.94 -2.53
N LEU A 352 20.81 -6.85 -1.76
CA LEU A 352 21.75 -7.84 -2.27
C LEU A 352 20.99 -9.07 -2.80
N PRO A 353 21.54 -9.81 -3.78
CA PRO A 353 20.81 -10.90 -4.45
C PRO A 353 20.36 -12.07 -3.56
N GLU A 354 20.99 -12.27 -2.40
CA GLU A 354 20.52 -13.26 -1.43
C GLU A 354 19.25 -12.83 -0.69
N ARG A 355 18.99 -11.52 -0.63
CA ARG A 355 17.83 -10.94 0.03
C ARG A 355 16.67 -10.90 -0.94
N ARG A 356 15.78 -11.88 -0.83
CA ARG A 356 14.52 -11.96 -1.56
C ARG A 356 13.58 -10.85 -1.09
N TYR A 357 12.64 -10.49 -1.95
CA TYR A 357 11.54 -9.62 -1.57
C TYR A 357 10.74 -10.26 -0.43
N GLY A 358 10.58 -9.50 0.65
CA GLY A 358 9.83 -9.94 1.82
C GLY A 358 10.64 -10.79 2.79
N ASP A 359 11.97 -10.89 2.67
CA ASP A 359 12.81 -11.50 3.71
C ASP A 359 12.83 -10.63 4.99
N SER A 360 12.70 -9.30 4.86
CA SER A 360 12.59 -8.36 5.98
C SER A 360 11.14 -7.91 6.20
N THR A 361 10.78 -7.69 7.46
CA THR A 361 9.51 -7.05 7.87
C THR A 361 9.42 -5.58 7.45
N ASP A 362 10.56 -4.90 7.27
CA ASP A 362 10.63 -3.49 6.82
C ASP A 362 10.60 -3.34 5.30
N ASP A 363 10.67 -4.46 4.59
CA ASP A 363 10.63 -4.44 3.14
C ASP A 363 9.24 -4.03 2.66
N ARG A 364 9.14 -2.97 1.85
CA ARG A 364 7.87 -2.59 1.22
C ARG A 364 7.46 -3.56 0.12
N LEU A 365 8.34 -4.44 -0.33
CA LEU A 365 8.03 -5.51 -1.26
C LEU A 365 7.99 -6.83 -0.51
N GLN A 366 6.81 -7.39 -0.33
CA GLN A 366 6.58 -8.64 0.39
C GLN A 366 6.28 -9.80 -0.56
N THR A 367 6.34 -11.03 -0.05
CA THR A 367 5.83 -12.20 -0.76
C THR A 367 4.38 -12.43 -0.34
N PHE A 368 3.46 -12.15 -1.27
CA PHE A 368 2.05 -12.54 -1.20
C PHE A 368 1.77 -13.43 -2.41
N THR A 369 1.20 -14.60 -2.17
CA THR A 369 1.07 -15.66 -3.19
C THR A 369 -0.10 -16.58 -2.85
N GLY A 370 -0.38 -17.55 -3.70
CA GLY A 370 -1.49 -18.47 -3.50
C GLY A 370 -1.29 -19.85 -4.10
N ILE A 371 -2.22 -20.73 -3.76
CA ILE A 371 -2.29 -22.09 -4.28
C ILE A 371 -3.76 -22.43 -4.59
N GLN A 372 -3.98 -23.12 -5.70
CA GLN A 372 -5.29 -23.63 -6.08
C GLN A 372 -5.34 -25.14 -5.89
N TYR A 373 -6.43 -25.62 -5.30
CA TYR A 373 -6.75 -27.04 -5.19
C TYR A 373 -7.96 -27.40 -6.04
N TYR A 374 -7.86 -28.50 -6.76
CA TYR A 374 -8.87 -29.00 -7.68
C TYR A 374 -9.43 -30.34 -7.18
N PHE A 375 -10.74 -30.47 -7.18
CA PHE A 375 -11.47 -31.60 -6.61
C PHE A 375 -12.41 -32.23 -7.64
N ASP A 376 -12.66 -33.53 -7.52
CA ASP A 376 -13.63 -34.27 -8.35
C ASP A 376 -15.08 -34.15 -7.87
N GLN A 377 -15.26 -33.56 -6.69
CA GLN A 377 -16.54 -33.15 -6.14
C GLN A 377 -16.50 -31.65 -5.83
N ASP A 378 -17.63 -30.96 -5.98
CA ASP A 378 -17.74 -29.58 -5.53
C ASP A 378 -17.75 -29.54 -4.00
N PHE A 379 -16.97 -28.62 -3.42
CA PHE A 379 -16.83 -28.44 -1.98
C PHE A 379 -17.15 -26.98 -1.62
N LYS A 380 -18.33 -26.79 -1.03
CA LYS A 380 -18.86 -25.48 -0.64
C LYS A 380 -18.67 -25.27 0.87
N LEU A 381 -17.65 -24.48 1.25
CA LEU A 381 -17.44 -24.05 2.64
C LEU A 381 -18.46 -22.99 3.05
N VAL A 382 -18.42 -21.85 2.35
CA VAL A 382 -19.32 -20.71 2.50
C VAL A 382 -19.43 -20.03 1.14
N ARG A 383 -20.53 -19.32 0.91
CA ARG A 383 -20.69 -18.44 -0.25
C ARG A 383 -19.98 -17.11 0.01
N GLY A 384 -18.66 -17.10 -0.22
CA GLY A 384 -17.80 -15.94 0.00
C GLY A 384 -16.34 -16.33 0.22
N HIS A 385 -15.53 -15.38 0.70
CA HIS A 385 -14.19 -15.67 1.21
C HIS A 385 -14.25 -16.21 2.63
N VAL A 386 -13.33 -17.13 2.92
CA VAL A 386 -13.06 -17.66 4.26
C VAL A 386 -11.70 -17.13 4.69
N TYR A 387 -11.60 -16.68 5.93
CA TYR A 387 -10.31 -16.45 6.58
C TYR A 387 -10.10 -17.48 7.67
N PHE A 388 -8.90 -18.04 7.77
CA PHE A 388 -8.52 -19.02 8.77
C PHE A 388 -7.56 -18.39 9.81
N PRO A 389 -8.09 -17.70 10.84
CA PRO A 389 -7.30 -16.87 11.75
C PRO A 389 -6.30 -17.65 12.62
N ASP A 390 -6.50 -18.96 12.79
CA ASP A 390 -5.64 -19.85 13.56
C ASP A 390 -4.49 -20.46 12.73
N THR A 391 -4.44 -20.18 11.42
CA THR A 391 -3.39 -20.68 10.53
C THR A 391 -2.13 -19.83 10.65
N GLU A 392 -0.99 -20.50 10.81
CA GLU A 392 0.30 -19.84 10.98
C GLU A 392 0.72 -19.11 9.69
N TRP A 393 0.26 -19.57 8.53
CA TRP A 393 0.55 -18.94 7.24
C TRP A 393 -0.48 -17.88 6.81
N GLY A 394 -1.43 -17.53 7.68
CA GLY A 394 -2.41 -16.46 7.41
C GLY A 394 -3.25 -16.75 6.18
N LEU A 395 -3.90 -17.91 6.16
CA LEU A 395 -4.61 -18.42 5.00
C LEU A 395 -5.99 -17.79 4.85
N SER A 396 -6.33 -17.39 3.62
CA SER A 396 -7.70 -17.11 3.21
C SER A 396 -8.04 -17.96 1.99
N ALA A 397 -9.32 -18.24 1.76
CA ALA A 397 -9.72 -19.07 0.63
C ALA A 397 -11.09 -18.72 0.06
N VAL A 398 -11.31 -19.07 -1.20
CA VAL A 398 -12.59 -18.97 -1.89
C VAL A 398 -12.86 -20.24 -2.68
N SER A 399 -14.05 -20.82 -2.48
CA SER A 399 -14.56 -21.85 -3.38
C SER A 399 -15.10 -21.15 -4.62
N GLN A 400 -14.40 -21.26 -5.75
CA GLN A 400 -14.68 -20.46 -6.96
C GLN A 400 -15.86 -21.01 -7.76
N SER A 401 -16.04 -22.33 -7.75
CA SER A 401 -17.05 -23.05 -8.54
C SER A 401 -18.48 -22.57 -8.29
N GLN A 402 -18.77 -22.03 -7.11
CA GLN A 402 -20.09 -21.47 -6.79
C GLN A 402 -20.39 -20.11 -7.46
N PHE A 403 -19.38 -19.45 -8.03
CA PHE A 403 -19.51 -18.14 -8.71
C PHE A 403 -19.31 -18.21 -10.22
N TRP A 404 -18.73 -19.30 -10.73
CA TRP A 404 -18.54 -19.50 -12.16
C TRP A 404 -19.80 -20.10 -12.77
N VAL A 405 -20.72 -19.23 -13.20
CA VAL A 405 -21.99 -19.61 -13.83
C VAL A 405 -21.83 -19.63 -15.36
N GLY A 406 -22.29 -20.69 -16.03
CA GLY A 406 -22.30 -20.82 -17.49
C GLY A 406 -21.29 -21.82 -18.06
N SER A 407 -21.21 -21.91 -19.39
CA SER A 407 -20.45 -22.94 -20.14
C SER A 407 -18.94 -22.98 -19.88
N HIS A 408 -18.39 -21.98 -19.18
CA HIS A 408 -16.98 -21.95 -18.79
C HIS A 408 -16.67 -22.89 -17.62
N PHE A 409 -17.66 -23.35 -16.86
CA PHE A 409 -17.45 -24.36 -15.80
C PHE A 409 -17.91 -25.77 -16.18
N ASP A 410 -18.49 -25.95 -17.38
CA ASP A 410 -18.81 -27.28 -17.92
C ASP A 410 -17.52 -28.03 -18.29
N GLY A 411 -16.75 -28.41 -17.27
CA GLY A 411 -15.61 -29.32 -17.37
C GLY A 411 -14.49 -28.85 -18.29
N PHE A 412 -13.75 -27.80 -17.90
CA PHE A 412 -12.38 -27.57 -18.42
C PHE A 412 -11.55 -28.88 -18.39
N GLU A 413 -11.81 -29.73 -17.39
CA GLU A 413 -11.50 -31.15 -17.35
C GLU A 413 -12.77 -31.87 -16.85
N LYS A 414 -13.23 -32.94 -17.53
CA LYS A 414 -14.50 -33.65 -17.21
C LYS A 414 -14.58 -34.19 -15.76
N LYS A 415 -13.44 -34.22 -15.07
CA LYS A 415 -13.28 -34.77 -13.71
C LYS A 415 -13.10 -33.70 -12.63
N VAL A 416 -13.06 -32.40 -12.94
CA VAL A 416 -12.95 -31.34 -11.94
C VAL A 416 -14.31 -30.71 -11.72
N ARG A 417 -14.80 -30.75 -10.47
CA ARG A 417 -16.09 -30.17 -10.06
C ARG A 417 -15.97 -29.09 -8.99
N GLY A 418 -14.84 -29.02 -8.29
CA GLY A 418 -14.58 -28.01 -7.26
C GLY A 418 -13.20 -27.37 -7.42
N VAL A 419 -13.12 -26.07 -7.18
CA VAL A 419 -11.87 -25.30 -7.13
C VAL A 419 -11.83 -24.48 -5.85
N LEU A 420 -10.80 -24.69 -5.03
CA LEU A 420 -10.50 -23.87 -3.87
C LEU A 420 -9.23 -23.07 -4.14
N SER A 421 -9.36 -21.76 -4.30
CA SER A 421 -8.22 -20.85 -4.37
C SER A 421 -7.89 -20.37 -2.97
N VAL A 422 -6.61 -20.41 -2.60
CA VAL A 422 -6.12 -20.06 -1.27
C VAL A 422 -5.03 -19.01 -1.41
N ASP A 423 -5.17 -17.89 -0.70
CA ASP A 423 -4.11 -16.89 -0.57
C ASP A 423 -3.30 -17.16 0.71
N ILE A 424 -2.00 -16.88 0.64
CA ILE A 424 -1.04 -17.09 1.72
C ILE A 424 -0.50 -15.72 2.15
N GLY A 425 -1.06 -15.17 3.24
CA GLY A 425 -0.74 -13.84 3.75
C GLY A 425 0.54 -13.77 4.60
N ASN A 426 1.04 -14.90 5.12
CA ASN A 426 2.24 -14.94 5.95
C ASN A 426 3.26 -15.97 5.47
N CYS A 427 4.10 -15.58 4.53
CA CYS A 427 5.12 -16.48 3.98
C CYS A 427 6.32 -16.72 4.89
N ARG A 428 6.53 -15.88 5.92
CA ARG A 428 7.71 -15.91 6.81
C ARG A 428 7.50 -16.68 8.10
N ARG A 429 6.27 -16.76 8.60
CA ARG A 429 5.99 -17.45 9.86
C ARG A 429 6.28 -18.94 9.68
N ARG A 430 7.11 -19.49 10.58
CA ARG A 430 7.39 -20.92 10.60
C ARG A 430 6.15 -21.67 11.07
N SER A 431 5.84 -22.76 10.39
CA SER A 431 4.84 -23.72 10.83
C SER A 431 5.37 -24.51 12.03
N SER A 432 4.55 -24.64 13.06
CA SER A 432 4.79 -25.46 14.24
C SER A 432 4.92 -26.96 13.90
N PHE A 433 4.32 -27.40 12.79
CA PHE A 433 4.36 -28.80 12.36
C PHE A 433 5.62 -29.13 11.55
N THR A 434 6.02 -28.26 10.63
CA THR A 434 7.18 -28.51 9.75
C THR A 434 8.47 -27.86 10.26
N GLY A 435 8.37 -26.89 11.17
CA GLY A 435 9.48 -26.01 11.56
C GLY A 435 9.91 -25.02 10.48
N LYS A 436 9.24 -24.99 9.32
CA LYS A 436 9.62 -24.20 8.16
C LYS A 436 8.59 -23.13 7.85
N SER A 437 9.07 -22.00 7.34
CA SER A 437 8.24 -21.00 6.66
C SER A 437 7.97 -21.41 5.21
N LEU A 438 7.04 -20.73 4.52
CA LEU A 438 6.87 -20.92 3.07
C LEU A 438 8.19 -20.64 2.33
N MET A 439 8.92 -19.61 2.76
CA MET A 439 10.19 -19.19 2.17
C MET A 439 11.30 -20.25 2.23
N GLU A 440 11.15 -21.27 3.08
CA GLU A 440 12.13 -22.36 3.29
C GLU A 440 11.63 -23.73 2.82
N SER A 441 10.40 -23.76 2.29
CA SER A 441 9.71 -24.98 1.91
C SER A 441 9.83 -25.22 0.40
N SER A 442 9.91 -26.49 0.01
CA SER A 442 9.75 -26.91 -1.38
C SER A 442 8.29 -26.83 -1.83
N PRO A 443 7.99 -26.85 -3.16
CA PRO A 443 6.62 -26.77 -3.65
C PRO A 443 5.68 -27.81 -3.02
N VAL A 444 6.12 -29.07 -2.94
CA VAL A 444 5.34 -30.17 -2.34
C VAL A 444 5.13 -30.00 -0.83
N GLU A 445 6.10 -29.41 -0.11
CA GLU A 445 5.92 -29.09 1.31
C GLU A 445 4.88 -27.98 1.50
N ILE A 446 4.89 -26.96 0.64
CA ILE A 446 3.90 -25.86 0.67
C ILE A 446 2.49 -26.41 0.42
N GLU A 447 2.32 -27.22 -0.64
CA GLU A 447 1.05 -27.84 -0.99
C GLU A 447 0.47 -28.66 0.18
N ARG A 448 1.30 -29.48 0.83
CA ARG A 448 0.83 -30.32 1.95
C ARG A 448 0.53 -29.50 3.19
N GLU A 449 1.37 -28.52 3.50
CA GLU A 449 1.26 -27.74 4.73
C GLU A 449 0.08 -26.76 4.69
N VAL A 450 -0.17 -26.10 3.55
CA VAL A 450 -1.37 -25.26 3.38
C VAL A 450 -2.63 -26.12 3.58
N TRP A 451 -2.71 -27.28 2.89
CA TRP A 451 -3.88 -28.14 3.02
C TRP A 451 -4.04 -28.70 4.43
N ARG A 452 -2.95 -29.07 5.10
CA ARG A 452 -2.97 -29.50 6.51
C ARG A 452 -3.52 -28.40 7.43
N GLN A 453 -3.03 -27.16 7.31
CA GLN A 453 -3.49 -26.04 8.12
C GLN A 453 -4.98 -25.75 7.90
N ILE A 454 -5.48 -25.83 6.66
CA ILE A 454 -6.92 -25.72 6.36
C ILE A 454 -7.70 -26.86 7.05
N LYS A 455 -7.25 -28.11 6.89
CA LYS A 455 -7.90 -29.26 7.53
C LYS A 455 -7.95 -29.12 9.04
N ASP A 456 -6.87 -28.65 9.66
CA ASP A 456 -6.77 -28.49 11.10
C ASP A 456 -7.63 -27.33 11.62
N SER A 457 -7.64 -26.18 10.93
CA SER A 457 -8.54 -25.05 11.23
C SER A 457 -10.03 -25.43 11.17
N LEU A 458 -10.38 -26.24 10.17
CA LEU A 458 -11.74 -26.77 10.04
C LEU A 458 -12.07 -27.87 11.08
N ARG A 459 -11.07 -28.47 11.75
CA ARG A 459 -11.25 -29.42 12.86
C ARG A 459 -11.37 -28.72 14.22
N THR A 460 -10.55 -27.70 14.50
CA THR A 460 -10.52 -26.93 15.76
C THR A 460 -11.81 -26.15 16.04
N THR A 461 -12.61 -25.91 15.02
CA THR A 461 -13.96 -25.32 15.12
C THR A 461 -14.98 -26.25 15.83
N ARG A 462 -14.61 -27.50 16.12
CA ARG A 462 -15.47 -28.50 16.79
C ARG A 462 -15.40 -28.43 18.31
N GLY A 463 -15.91 -27.35 18.91
CA GLY A 463 -16.33 -27.37 20.32
C GLY A 463 -17.60 -28.22 20.53
N LEU A 464 -18.00 -28.42 21.80
CA LEU A 464 -19.18 -29.22 22.22
C LEU A 464 -20.53 -28.87 21.56
N ALA A 465 -20.61 -27.77 20.78
CA ALA A 465 -21.81 -27.30 20.09
C ALA A 465 -21.74 -27.41 18.55
N ALA A 466 -20.70 -28.03 17.98
CA ALA A 466 -20.58 -28.15 16.52
C ALA A 466 -21.56 -29.20 15.97
N PRO A 467 -22.47 -28.83 15.03
CA PRO A 467 -23.48 -29.74 14.50
C PRO A 467 -22.92 -30.89 13.63
N VAL A 468 -21.66 -30.80 13.21
CA VAL A 468 -20.98 -31.84 12.42
C VAL A 468 -19.60 -32.14 13.00
N THR A 469 -19.49 -33.27 13.68
CA THR A 469 -18.26 -33.76 14.32
C THR A 469 -17.31 -34.48 13.37
N ASN A 470 -17.73 -34.74 12.13
CA ASN A 470 -16.95 -35.30 11.02
C ASN A 470 -17.39 -34.71 9.68
N LEU A 471 -16.73 -33.64 9.24
CA LEU A 471 -16.77 -33.18 7.86
C LEU A 471 -15.66 -33.93 7.10
N PRO A 472 -15.97 -34.93 6.25
CA PRO A 472 -14.97 -35.54 5.37
C PRO A 472 -14.56 -34.50 4.33
N LEU A 473 -13.40 -33.88 4.52
CA LEU A 473 -12.82 -33.00 3.52
C LEU A 473 -12.26 -33.86 2.38
N PRO A 474 -12.62 -33.60 1.11
CA PRO A 474 -12.05 -34.35 0.00
C PRO A 474 -10.55 -34.10 -0.09
N GLU A 475 -9.78 -35.09 -0.50
CA GLU A 475 -8.37 -34.84 -0.82
C GLU A 475 -8.26 -34.17 -2.20
N PRO A 476 -7.42 -33.14 -2.36
CA PRO A 476 -7.19 -32.51 -3.66
C PRO A 476 -6.69 -33.52 -4.68
N ARG A 477 -7.27 -33.49 -5.88
CA ARG A 477 -6.83 -34.30 -7.02
C ARG A 477 -5.65 -33.67 -7.74
N TYR A 478 -5.68 -32.34 -7.87
CA TYR A 478 -4.61 -31.54 -8.44
C TYR A 478 -4.38 -30.30 -7.59
N CYS A 479 -3.16 -29.78 -7.66
CA CYS A 479 -2.74 -28.53 -7.06
C CYS A 479 -2.03 -27.67 -8.11
N HIS A 480 -2.15 -26.35 -7.99
CA HIS A 480 -1.35 -25.41 -8.75
C HIS A 480 -0.83 -24.34 -7.79
N LEU A 481 0.46 -24.39 -7.49
CA LEU A 481 1.16 -23.33 -6.79
C LEU A 481 1.51 -22.22 -7.78
N ASP A 482 1.39 -20.96 -7.34
CA ASP A 482 1.69 -19.77 -8.13
C ASP A 482 3.01 -19.89 -8.93
N SER A 483 2.90 -19.74 -10.25
CA SER A 483 4.01 -19.88 -11.19
C SER A 483 5.03 -18.74 -11.10
N ASN A 484 4.74 -17.67 -10.35
CA ASN A 484 5.68 -16.59 -10.08
C ASN A 484 6.70 -16.93 -9.00
N LEU A 485 6.48 -17.99 -8.22
CA LEU A 485 7.47 -18.52 -7.30
C LEU A 485 8.55 -19.30 -8.07
N VAL A 486 9.80 -18.85 -7.96
CA VAL A 486 10.94 -19.45 -8.66
C VAL A 486 11.73 -20.29 -7.67
N PHE A 487 11.74 -21.59 -7.89
CA PHE A 487 12.51 -22.55 -7.09
C PHE A 487 13.78 -22.97 -7.82
N ALA A 488 14.88 -23.14 -7.07
CA ALA A 488 16.07 -23.86 -7.54
C ALA A 488 16.28 -25.08 -6.63
N GLY A 489 15.97 -26.27 -7.16
CA GLY A 489 15.84 -27.47 -6.34
C GLY A 489 14.68 -27.33 -5.36
N ARG A 490 14.96 -27.46 -4.06
CA ARG A 490 13.97 -27.31 -2.98
C ARG A 490 13.87 -25.91 -2.40
N ALA A 491 14.76 -25.00 -2.77
CA ALA A 491 14.84 -23.67 -2.19
C ALA A 491 14.08 -22.65 -3.04
N LEU A 492 13.18 -21.88 -2.42
CA LEU A 492 12.58 -20.71 -3.04
C LEU A 492 13.65 -19.63 -3.25
N ARG A 493 13.90 -19.25 -4.50
CA ARG A 493 14.92 -18.27 -4.88
C ARG A 493 14.39 -16.88 -5.15
N ALA A 494 13.18 -16.77 -5.69
CA ALA A 494 12.59 -15.46 -5.98
C ALA A 494 11.06 -15.56 -6.10
N ASN A 495 10.41 -14.42 -5.94
CA ASN A 495 9.06 -14.17 -6.42
C ASN A 495 9.18 -13.17 -7.57
N ARG A 496 8.66 -13.50 -8.76
CA ARG A 496 8.69 -12.64 -9.95
C ARG A 496 7.77 -11.42 -9.84
N THR A 497 6.76 -11.50 -8.99
CA THR A 497 5.74 -10.47 -8.78
C THR A 497 5.67 -10.14 -7.29
N PRO A 498 6.72 -9.52 -6.73
CA PRO A 498 6.69 -9.11 -5.33
C PRO A 498 5.57 -8.10 -5.10
N PHE A 499 4.90 -8.21 -3.96
CA PHE A 499 3.71 -7.43 -3.64
C PHE A 499 4.12 -6.16 -2.92
N LEU A 500 3.76 -4.99 -3.48
CA LEU A 500 4.01 -3.69 -2.86
C LEU A 500 3.02 -3.46 -1.71
N ILE A 501 3.54 -3.34 -0.50
CA ILE A 501 2.80 -2.90 0.68
C ILE A 501 3.15 -1.45 1.01
N ASN A 502 2.28 -0.78 1.75
CA ASN A 502 2.48 0.60 2.19
C ASN A 502 2.84 0.66 3.67
N ASN A 503 4.11 0.91 3.95
CA ASN A 503 4.58 1.19 5.30
C ASN A 503 4.57 2.70 5.55
N ILE A 504 4.67 3.06 6.83
CA ILE A 504 4.82 4.46 7.27
C ILE A 504 5.96 5.14 6.49
N GLY A 505 5.67 6.31 5.92
CA GLY A 505 6.64 7.10 5.14
C GLY A 505 6.86 6.66 3.69
N ASP A 506 6.25 5.55 3.24
CA ASP A 506 6.42 5.08 1.86
C ASP A 506 5.75 5.98 0.82
N TRP A 507 4.71 6.73 1.21
CA TRP A 507 4.01 7.67 0.33
C TRP A 507 4.96 8.67 -0.33
N GLU A 508 5.93 9.19 0.44
CA GLU A 508 6.93 10.15 -0.07
C GLU A 508 7.95 9.53 -1.01
N SER A 509 8.09 8.20 -0.99
CA SER A 509 8.97 7.48 -1.92
C SER A 509 8.32 7.21 -3.27
N ARG A 510 7.02 7.51 -3.46
CA ARG A 510 6.33 7.32 -4.74
C ARG A 510 6.61 8.51 -5.67
N PRO A 511 6.66 8.32 -7.00
CA PRO A 511 6.76 9.42 -7.98
C PRO A 511 5.86 10.60 -7.62
N ARG A 512 6.45 11.80 -7.56
CA ARG A 512 5.77 13.01 -7.07
C ARG A 512 4.71 13.48 -8.06
N CYS A 513 3.48 13.06 -7.82
CA CYS A 513 2.27 13.59 -8.44
C CYS A 513 1.17 13.63 -7.37
N THR A 514 0.46 14.75 -7.25
CA THR A 514 -0.74 14.80 -6.41
C THR A 514 -1.90 14.26 -7.24
N PRO A 515 -2.58 13.19 -6.82
CA PRO A 515 -3.74 12.70 -7.54
C PRO A 515 -4.82 13.80 -7.58
N TRP A 516 -5.49 13.95 -8.71
CA TRP A 516 -6.41 15.04 -8.99
C TRP A 516 -7.71 14.52 -9.58
N VAL A 517 -8.84 15.10 -9.15
CA VAL A 517 -10.18 14.81 -9.65
C VAL A 517 -10.60 15.88 -10.66
N PRO A 518 -10.93 15.52 -11.91
CA PRO A 518 -11.46 16.46 -12.90
C PRO A 518 -12.64 17.29 -12.39
N GLY A 519 -12.61 18.60 -12.65
CA GLY A 519 -13.68 19.53 -12.23
C GLY A 519 -13.57 20.08 -10.80
N ARG A 520 -12.61 19.62 -9.97
CA ARG A 520 -12.37 20.17 -8.62
C ARG A 520 -11.72 21.57 -8.70
N SER A 521 -12.24 22.54 -7.93
CA SER A 521 -11.71 23.92 -7.87
C SER A 521 -10.23 23.96 -7.45
N LYS A 522 -9.50 24.89 -8.06
CA LYS A 522 -8.04 25.06 -8.10
C LYS A 522 -7.30 24.65 -6.81
N LEU A 523 -6.40 23.68 -6.93
CA LEU A 523 -5.21 23.60 -6.07
C LEU A 523 -4.41 24.91 -6.22
N ASP A 524 -3.79 25.36 -5.12
CA ASP A 524 -3.02 26.61 -5.08
C ASP A 524 -1.98 26.65 -6.21
N ASP A 525 -1.91 27.78 -6.93
CA ASP A 525 -1.00 27.99 -8.06
C ASP A 525 0.50 27.87 -7.67
N ARG A 526 0.78 27.70 -6.37
CA ARG A 526 2.12 27.52 -5.79
C ARG A 526 2.74 26.14 -6.00
N GLU A 527 1.99 25.13 -6.43
CA GLU A 527 2.54 23.82 -6.83
C GLU A 527 2.81 23.70 -8.33
N ARG A 528 2.77 24.82 -9.07
CA ARG A 528 3.10 24.85 -10.49
C ARG A 528 4.59 24.59 -10.68
N THR A 529 4.91 23.45 -11.27
CA THR A 529 6.23 23.13 -11.83
C THR A 529 7.36 23.47 -10.85
N GLY A 530 7.41 22.78 -9.71
CA GLY A 530 8.50 22.98 -8.77
C GLY A 530 9.82 22.65 -9.45
N GLY A 531 10.56 23.66 -9.93
CA GLY A 531 11.95 23.66 -10.41
C GLY A 531 12.42 22.59 -11.41
N THR A 532 11.58 21.61 -11.74
CA THR A 532 11.93 20.35 -12.39
C THR A 532 11.77 20.41 -13.91
N GLY A 533 10.97 21.37 -14.39
CA GLY A 533 10.41 21.55 -15.75
C GLY A 533 10.18 20.27 -16.54
N LEU A 534 9.61 19.31 -15.83
CA LEU A 534 8.68 18.37 -16.40
C LEU A 534 7.35 19.09 -16.62
N TRP A 535 6.63 18.71 -17.67
CA TRP A 535 5.30 19.25 -17.87
C TRP A 535 4.31 18.63 -16.85
N GLN A 536 3.46 19.48 -16.27
CA GLN A 536 2.34 19.08 -15.42
C GLN A 536 1.21 20.08 -15.61
N ALA A 537 -0.03 19.61 -15.55
CA ALA A 537 -1.18 20.50 -15.65
C ALA A 537 -1.19 21.52 -14.49
N PRO A 538 -1.68 22.77 -14.69
CA PRO A 538 -1.67 23.81 -13.67
C PRO A 538 -2.44 23.46 -12.38
N HIS A 539 -3.38 22.53 -12.45
CA HIS A 539 -4.18 22.04 -11.33
C HIS A 539 -3.58 20.79 -10.67
N GLY A 540 -2.33 20.44 -10.98
CA GLY A 540 -1.71 19.19 -10.52
C GLY A 540 -2.13 17.97 -11.36
N GLY A 541 -1.83 16.77 -10.87
CA GLY A 541 -2.03 15.52 -11.62
C GLY A 541 -0.72 14.85 -12.01
N TYR A 542 -0.78 13.88 -12.92
CA TYR A 542 0.42 13.14 -13.35
C TYR A 542 1.29 14.01 -14.27
N ARG A 543 2.59 13.76 -14.22
CA ARG A 543 3.58 14.49 -15.03
C ARG A 543 3.75 13.82 -16.39
N VAL A 544 4.04 14.63 -17.40
CA VAL A 544 4.46 14.18 -18.72
C VAL A 544 5.96 14.44 -18.85
N HIS A 545 6.72 13.36 -19.04
CA HIS A 545 8.16 13.35 -19.15
C HIS A 545 8.55 13.37 -20.63
N GLU A 546 9.56 14.15 -21.03
CA GLU A 546 10.00 14.26 -22.43
C GLU A 546 8.84 14.58 -23.40
N ASP A 547 7.86 15.37 -22.93
CA ASP A 547 6.64 15.76 -23.65
C ASP A 547 5.83 14.60 -24.28
N SER A 548 6.13 13.36 -23.88
CA SER A 548 5.60 12.16 -24.55
C SER A 548 5.48 10.94 -23.65
N VAL A 549 6.03 10.91 -22.43
CA VAL A 549 6.03 9.72 -21.57
C VAL A 549 5.26 9.95 -20.28
N VAL A 550 4.38 9.01 -19.94
CA VAL A 550 3.62 9.03 -18.68
C VAL A 550 3.72 7.69 -17.97
N PHE A 551 3.92 7.72 -16.66
CA PHE A 551 4.01 6.53 -15.82
C PHE A 551 2.66 6.22 -15.20
N CYS A 552 2.30 4.93 -15.16
CA CYS A 552 1.15 4.46 -14.40
C CYS A 552 1.42 3.08 -13.79
N GLY A 553 0.75 2.79 -12.69
CA GLY A 553 0.90 1.55 -11.94
C GLY A 553 0.70 1.77 -10.46
N SER A 554 0.60 0.69 -9.70
CA SER A 554 0.31 0.73 -8.26
C SER A 554 1.40 1.37 -7.40
N TYR A 555 2.56 1.69 -7.97
CA TYR A 555 3.64 2.46 -7.33
C TYR A 555 3.46 3.97 -7.45
N MET A 556 2.57 4.45 -8.31
CA MET A 556 2.24 5.87 -8.42
C MET A 556 1.36 6.32 -7.25
N ARG A 557 1.25 7.63 -7.02
CA ARG A 557 0.32 8.18 -6.03
C ARG A 557 -1.12 8.13 -6.57
N THR A 558 -2.02 7.59 -5.77
CA THR A 558 -3.45 7.33 -6.06
C THR A 558 -4.25 7.55 -4.77
N PHE A 559 -5.52 7.93 -4.83
CA PHE A 559 -6.46 7.98 -3.70
C PHE A 559 -6.69 6.62 -3.07
N THR A 560 -6.70 5.54 -3.86
CA THR A 560 -6.81 4.16 -3.35
C THR A 560 -5.62 3.78 -2.45
N ARG A 561 -4.43 4.33 -2.74
CA ARG A 561 -3.14 4.16 -2.04
C ARG A 561 -2.61 2.72 -1.92
N MET A 562 -3.41 1.69 -2.17
CA MET A 562 -3.09 0.28 -1.93
C MET A 562 -2.77 -0.48 -3.22
N ASN A 563 -1.91 -1.51 -3.17
CA ASN A 563 -1.57 -2.32 -4.34
C ASN A 563 -2.74 -3.23 -4.75
N THR A 564 -3.62 -2.71 -5.58
CA THR A 564 -4.83 -3.37 -6.07
C THR A 564 -5.01 -3.13 -7.56
N MET A 565 -5.88 -3.90 -8.20
CA MET A 565 -6.31 -3.60 -9.57
C MET A 565 -6.96 -2.22 -9.67
N GLU A 566 -7.69 -1.77 -8.64
CA GLU A 566 -8.30 -0.45 -8.64
C GLU A 566 -7.26 0.67 -8.66
N ALA A 567 -6.24 0.61 -7.79
CA ALA A 567 -5.17 1.61 -7.81
C ALA A 567 -4.40 1.63 -9.15
N ALA A 568 -4.19 0.46 -9.77
CA ALA A 568 -3.57 0.40 -11.10
C ALA A 568 -4.45 1.07 -12.17
N ASN A 569 -5.76 0.82 -12.14
CA ASN A 569 -6.72 1.45 -13.05
C ASN A 569 -6.88 2.96 -12.79
N GLU A 570 -6.98 3.37 -11.53
CA GLU A 570 -7.00 4.78 -11.12
C GLU A 570 -5.76 5.52 -11.62
N SER A 571 -4.57 4.91 -11.45
CA SER A 571 -3.31 5.43 -11.98
C SER A 571 -3.32 5.56 -13.50
N ALA A 572 -3.90 4.59 -14.22
CA ALA A 572 -4.05 4.67 -15.67
C ALA A 572 -5.00 5.80 -16.10
N ARG A 573 -6.11 6.01 -15.37
CA ARG A 573 -7.04 7.13 -15.61
C ARG A 573 -6.36 8.49 -15.39
N HIS A 574 -5.55 8.61 -14.34
CA HIS A 574 -4.71 9.81 -14.14
C HIS A 574 -3.72 10.03 -15.29
N ALA A 575 -3.08 8.97 -15.79
CA ALA A 575 -2.16 9.07 -16.92
C ALA A 575 -2.85 9.52 -18.21
N VAL A 576 -4.04 8.99 -18.51
CA VAL A 576 -4.86 9.44 -19.65
C VAL A 576 -5.22 10.92 -19.52
N ASN A 577 -5.69 11.35 -18.34
CA ASN A 577 -6.04 12.76 -18.11
C ASN A 577 -4.84 13.69 -18.31
N ALA A 578 -3.65 13.30 -17.84
CA ALA A 578 -2.43 14.06 -18.08
C ALA A 578 -2.05 14.16 -19.57
N ILE A 579 -2.25 13.09 -20.35
CA ILE A 579 -2.04 13.11 -21.81
C ILE A 579 -3.02 14.08 -22.47
N LEU A 580 -4.31 14.03 -22.11
CA LEU A 580 -5.34 14.92 -22.66
C LEU A 580 -5.04 16.39 -22.38
N ASP A 581 -4.64 16.72 -21.15
CA ASP A 581 -4.22 18.07 -20.77
C ASP A 581 -2.98 18.53 -21.56
N HIS A 582 -1.98 17.65 -21.69
CA HIS A 582 -0.75 17.96 -22.42
C HIS A 582 -1.01 18.21 -23.91
N MET A 583 -1.87 17.38 -24.52
CA MET A 583 -2.30 17.55 -25.92
C MET A 583 -2.98 18.90 -26.10
N ALA A 584 -3.93 19.23 -25.23
CA ALA A 584 -4.65 20.50 -25.27
C ALA A 584 -3.72 21.71 -25.09
N SER A 585 -2.76 21.64 -24.15
CA SER A 585 -1.79 22.73 -23.95
C SER A 585 -0.86 22.91 -25.16
N THR A 586 -0.39 21.82 -25.75
CA THR A 586 0.52 21.85 -26.90
C THR A 586 -0.18 22.43 -28.14
N GLN A 587 -1.44 22.05 -28.38
CA GLN A 587 -2.24 22.61 -29.47
C GLN A 587 -2.49 24.11 -29.30
N ARG A 588 -2.82 24.57 -28.09
CA ARG A 588 -2.99 26.00 -27.79
C ARG A 588 -1.71 26.80 -28.07
N SER A 589 -0.55 26.27 -27.68
CA SER A 589 0.76 26.91 -27.93
C SER A 589 1.09 27.01 -29.43
N ARG A 590 0.81 25.97 -30.21
CA ARG A 590 0.98 25.97 -31.68
C ARG A 590 0.04 26.96 -32.39
N ASN A 591 -1.19 27.10 -31.91
CA ASN A 591 -2.15 28.05 -32.48
C ASN A 591 -1.79 29.50 -32.14
N ALA A 592 -1.30 29.76 -30.91
CA ALA A 592 -0.87 31.09 -30.49
C ALA A 592 0.35 31.62 -31.29
N SER A 593 1.20 30.72 -31.80
CA SER A 593 2.37 31.05 -32.62
C SER A 593 2.04 31.27 -34.11
N THR A 594 0.78 31.06 -34.54
CA THR A 594 0.34 31.26 -35.93
C THR A 594 -0.85 32.24 -35.97
N PRO A 595 -0.63 33.56 -36.15
CA PRO A 595 -1.72 34.53 -36.11
C PRO A 595 -2.57 34.43 -37.38
N ARG A 596 -3.71 33.72 -37.30
CA ARG A 596 -4.81 33.84 -38.26
C ARG A 596 -5.96 34.57 -37.58
N SER A 597 -6.52 35.57 -38.27
CA SER A 597 -7.58 36.46 -37.78
C SER A 597 -8.93 35.76 -37.54
N ASP A 598 -9.06 34.47 -37.87
CA ASP A 598 -10.33 33.73 -37.85
C ASP A 598 -10.19 32.38 -37.09
N ALA A 599 -9.56 32.37 -35.91
CA ALA A 599 -9.46 31.16 -35.09
C ALA A 599 -10.76 30.92 -34.27
N PRO A 600 -11.41 29.74 -34.35
CA PRO A 600 -12.59 29.45 -33.56
C PRO A 600 -12.25 29.27 -32.07
N GLU A 601 -13.26 29.53 -31.24
CA GLU A 601 -13.36 29.18 -29.81
C GLU A 601 -12.79 27.80 -29.48
N GLN A 602 -12.19 27.70 -28.29
CA GLN A 602 -11.82 26.48 -27.56
C GLN A 602 -11.59 25.23 -28.42
N VAL A 603 -10.33 24.94 -28.76
CA VAL A 603 -9.98 23.64 -29.35
C VAL A 603 -10.46 22.55 -28.39
N PRO A 604 -11.41 21.69 -28.78
CA PRO A 604 -11.95 20.66 -27.91
C PRO A 604 -10.83 19.69 -27.56
N ILE A 605 -10.75 19.28 -26.29
CA ILE A 605 -10.04 18.05 -25.94
C ILE A 605 -10.68 16.94 -26.79
N THR A 606 -9.88 16.12 -27.47
CA THR A 606 -10.38 15.06 -28.38
C THR A 606 -11.08 13.90 -27.63
N GLY A 607 -11.45 14.09 -26.37
CA GLY A 607 -12.13 13.12 -25.52
C GLY A 607 -12.50 13.71 -24.15
N ASP A 608 -13.33 12.99 -23.42
CA ASP A 608 -13.69 13.32 -22.04
C ASP A 608 -12.57 12.89 -21.08
N TYR A 609 -12.45 13.60 -19.95
CA TYR A 609 -11.59 13.12 -18.87
C TYR A 609 -12.12 11.79 -18.33
N CYS A 610 -11.20 10.91 -17.98
CA CYS A 610 -11.53 9.73 -17.19
C CYS A 610 -11.98 10.15 -15.79
N ASP A 611 -13.07 9.56 -15.32
CA ASP A 611 -13.55 9.74 -13.95
C ASP A 611 -12.53 9.24 -12.92
N ILE A 612 -12.33 10.02 -11.86
CA ILE A 612 -11.48 9.67 -10.73
C ILE A 612 -12.34 9.63 -9.48
N TRP A 613 -12.23 8.55 -8.72
CA TRP A 613 -13.01 8.31 -7.52
C TRP A 613 -12.12 8.50 -6.28
N ASP A 614 -12.31 9.62 -5.57
CA ASP A 614 -11.64 9.87 -4.29
C ASP A 614 -12.39 9.15 -3.17
N ILE A 615 -11.70 8.20 -2.53
CA ILE A 615 -12.24 7.34 -1.48
C ILE A 615 -12.74 8.12 -0.25
N GLU A 616 -12.14 9.27 0.06
CA GLU A 616 -12.45 10.05 1.27
C GLU A 616 -13.67 10.97 1.06
N GLU A 617 -14.00 11.28 -0.20
CA GLU A 617 -15.18 12.05 -0.59
C GLU A 617 -16.46 11.19 -0.64
N HIS A 618 -16.30 9.88 -0.80
CA HIS A 618 -17.39 8.92 -0.89
C HIS A 618 -17.58 8.13 0.42
N GLU A 619 -17.38 8.81 1.56
CA GLU A 619 -17.72 8.29 2.88
C GLU A 619 -19.13 8.76 3.30
N LEU A 620 -19.54 8.46 4.53
CA LEU A 620 -20.87 8.80 5.04
C LEU A 620 -21.17 10.30 4.99
N GLU A 621 -22.19 10.68 4.22
CA GLU A 621 -22.67 12.06 4.11
C GLU A 621 -23.08 12.64 5.48
N ASP A 622 -23.67 11.81 6.35
CA ASP A 622 -24.06 12.16 7.72
C ASP A 622 -22.89 12.69 8.57
N LEU A 623 -21.65 12.30 8.25
CA LEU A 623 -20.44 12.71 8.97
C LEU A 623 -19.68 13.85 8.27
N ALA A 624 -20.13 14.31 7.09
CA ALA A 624 -19.48 15.38 6.34
C ALA A 624 -19.44 16.70 7.12
N PHE A 625 -20.44 16.98 7.96
CA PHE A 625 -20.42 18.14 8.86
C PHE A 625 -19.23 18.07 9.84
N PHE A 626 -19.03 16.92 10.49
CA PHE A 626 -17.95 16.75 11.46
C PHE A 626 -16.56 16.82 10.81
N LYS A 627 -16.41 16.33 9.58
CA LYS A 627 -15.19 16.51 8.80
C LYS A 627 -14.87 17.98 8.54
N ARG A 628 -15.87 18.79 8.16
CA ARG A 628 -15.67 20.25 7.98
C ARG A 628 -15.29 20.94 9.28
N VAL A 629 -15.90 20.55 10.39
CA VAL A 629 -15.52 21.08 11.72
C VAL A 629 -14.09 20.67 12.08
N ASP A 630 -13.70 19.42 11.84
CA ASP A 630 -12.33 18.97 12.09
C ASP A 630 -11.30 19.69 11.21
N GLU A 631 -11.63 19.96 9.94
CA GLU A 631 -10.80 20.74 9.03
C GLU A 631 -10.56 22.16 9.55
N MET A 632 -11.61 22.84 10.02
CA MET A 632 -11.48 24.15 10.65
C MET A 632 -10.62 24.10 11.92
N LEU A 633 -10.81 23.08 12.77
CA LEU A 633 -10.00 22.89 13.97
C LEU A 633 -8.53 22.62 13.63
N PHE A 634 -8.27 21.81 12.61
CA PHE A 634 -6.93 21.48 12.15
C PHE A 634 -6.18 22.71 11.66
N HIS A 635 -6.81 23.53 10.79
CA HIS A 635 -6.23 24.78 10.33
C HIS A 635 -6.03 25.82 11.45
N ALA A 636 -6.85 25.76 12.52
CA ALA A 636 -6.68 26.59 13.71
C ALA A 636 -5.65 26.02 14.72
N GLY A 637 -4.97 24.91 14.41
CA GLY A 637 -4.01 24.25 15.30
C GLY A 637 -4.64 23.66 16.57
N LYS A 638 -5.92 23.28 16.51
CA LYS A 638 -6.69 22.74 17.63
C LYS A 638 -6.77 21.20 17.57
N PRO A 639 -7.01 20.54 18.74
CA PRO A 639 -7.24 19.09 18.80
C PRO A 639 -8.43 18.67 17.93
N HIS A 640 -8.47 17.38 17.59
CA HIS A 640 -9.57 16.78 16.84
C HIS A 640 -10.87 16.86 17.66
N ILE A 641 -12.02 16.97 16.98
CA ILE A 641 -13.33 17.06 17.64
C ILE A 641 -13.61 15.90 18.61
N ALA A 642 -13.21 14.68 18.27
CA ALA A 642 -13.32 13.51 19.15
C ALA A 642 -12.54 13.64 20.47
N ASP A 643 -11.43 14.41 20.50
CA ASP A 643 -10.69 14.70 21.73
C ASP A 643 -11.47 15.68 22.62
N ILE A 644 -12.09 16.68 21.99
CA ILE A 644 -12.96 17.66 22.66
C ILE A 644 -14.18 16.96 23.27
N LEU A 645 -14.79 16.03 22.52
CA LEU A 645 -15.92 15.20 22.94
C LEU A 645 -15.52 14.05 23.88
N GLN A 646 -14.22 13.87 24.15
CA GLN A 646 -13.68 12.84 25.05
C GLN A 646 -14.15 11.42 24.70
N PHE A 647 -14.08 11.05 23.41
CA PHE A 647 -14.52 9.73 22.91
C PHE A 647 -13.92 8.56 23.69
N ASP A 648 -12.66 8.65 24.11
CA ASP A 648 -12.01 7.58 24.88
C ASP A 648 -12.70 7.35 26.25
N LYS A 649 -13.20 8.41 26.90
CA LYS A 649 -13.97 8.26 28.15
C LYS A 649 -15.36 7.68 27.90
N LEU A 650 -16.01 8.09 26.81
CA LEU A 650 -17.32 7.54 26.43
C LEU A 650 -17.24 6.05 26.13
N ALA A 651 -16.18 5.61 25.44
CA ALA A 651 -15.91 4.21 25.17
C ALA A 651 -15.75 3.38 26.45
N ASP A 652 -15.20 3.97 27.53
CA ASP A 652 -15.04 3.32 28.83
C ASP A 652 -16.31 3.29 29.68
N VAL A 653 -17.21 4.27 29.51
CA VAL A 653 -18.46 4.39 30.28
C VAL A 653 -19.64 3.68 29.62
N ALA A 654 -19.57 3.39 28.32
CA ALA A 654 -20.64 2.71 27.58
C ALA A 654 -20.78 1.21 27.95
N HIS A 655 -21.38 0.89 29.12
CA HIS A 655 -22.05 -0.39 29.47
C HIS A 655 -23.07 -0.19 30.61
N PRO A 656 -24.24 -0.88 30.63
CA PRO A 656 -25.07 -1.40 29.56
C PRO A 656 -26.35 -0.54 29.40
N GLU A 657 -26.91 -0.44 28.19
CA GLU A 657 -28.33 -0.16 27.84
C GLU A 657 -28.51 0.79 26.64
N PRO A 658 -27.55 1.62 26.23
CA PRO A 658 -27.54 2.11 24.87
C PRO A 658 -26.55 1.35 23.99
N SER A 659 -26.98 1.03 22.77
CA SER A 659 -26.10 0.69 21.67
C SER A 659 -25.03 1.78 21.45
N PRO A 660 -23.85 1.49 20.90
CA PRO A 660 -22.80 2.48 20.66
C PRO A 660 -23.27 3.74 19.92
N GLY A 661 -24.25 3.60 19.01
CA GLY A 661 -24.89 4.74 18.34
C GLY A 661 -25.71 5.64 19.28
N GLN A 662 -26.39 5.07 20.27
CA GLN A 662 -27.11 5.84 21.29
C GLN A 662 -26.16 6.53 22.28
N SER A 663 -25.00 5.93 22.60
CA SER A 663 -23.95 6.59 23.39
C SER A 663 -23.32 7.77 22.63
N LEU A 664 -23.12 7.63 21.32
CA LEU A 664 -22.66 8.72 20.46
C LEU A 664 -23.70 9.86 20.39
N LEU A 665 -24.98 9.54 20.19
CA LEU A 665 -26.07 10.53 20.19
C LEU A 665 -26.21 11.23 21.54
N ALA A 666 -26.10 10.52 22.66
CA ALA A 666 -26.14 11.10 23.99
C ALA A 666 -24.95 12.04 24.24
N ALA A 667 -23.75 11.69 23.75
CA ALA A 667 -22.57 12.54 23.84
C ALA A 667 -22.71 13.81 22.98
N LEU A 668 -23.14 13.66 21.73
CA LEU A 668 -23.41 14.78 20.83
C LEU A 668 -24.49 15.69 21.41
N GLY A 669 -25.60 15.12 21.91
CA GLY A 669 -26.69 15.86 22.55
C GLY A 669 -26.25 16.62 23.82
N ALA A 670 -25.47 15.98 24.69
CA ALA A 670 -24.96 16.61 25.91
C ALA A 670 -24.01 17.78 25.62
N THR A 671 -23.16 17.67 24.59
CA THR A 671 -22.26 18.76 24.18
C THR A 671 -23.02 19.87 23.44
N ILE A 672 -23.97 19.54 22.56
CA ILE A 672 -24.82 20.52 21.87
C ILE A 672 -25.66 21.32 22.88
N GLN A 673 -26.20 20.67 23.91
CA GLN A 673 -27.00 21.32 24.94
C GLN A 673 -26.14 22.18 25.89
N LYS A 674 -24.94 21.70 26.27
CA LYS A 674 -24.06 22.37 27.23
C LYS A 674 -23.25 23.51 26.63
N ASP A 675 -22.78 23.36 25.38
CA ASP A 675 -21.85 24.30 24.76
C ASP A 675 -22.50 25.11 23.61
N TRP A 676 -23.59 24.63 22.99
CA TRP A 676 -24.26 25.28 21.84
C TRP A 676 -25.73 25.69 22.04
N GLY A 677 -26.34 25.36 23.20
CA GLY A 677 -27.63 25.91 23.64
C GLY A 677 -28.89 25.43 22.88
N ALA A 678 -28.85 24.27 22.20
CA ALA A 678 -30.03 23.67 21.57
C ALA A 678 -30.55 22.45 22.34
N ASP A 679 -31.87 22.28 22.39
CA ASP A 679 -32.54 21.34 23.31
C ASP A 679 -32.50 19.88 22.80
N ALA A 680 -32.19 18.94 23.69
CA ALA A 680 -31.82 17.55 23.36
C ALA A 680 -33.03 16.61 23.09
N ASN A 681 -34.26 17.13 23.19
CA ASN A 681 -35.48 16.30 23.11
C ASN A 681 -35.90 15.89 21.70
N ASP A 682 -35.26 16.40 20.64
CA ASP A 682 -35.53 15.99 19.25
C ASP A 682 -34.71 14.76 18.79
N LEU A 683 -33.78 14.23 19.61
CA LEU A 683 -32.81 13.23 19.17
C LEU A 683 -33.04 11.79 19.69
N ALA A 684 -34.02 11.58 20.57
CA ALA A 684 -34.17 10.34 21.32
C ALA A 684 -35.21 9.37 20.68
N GLY A 685 -34.85 8.75 19.56
CA GLY A 685 -35.67 7.68 18.96
C GLY A 685 -34.87 6.76 18.04
N SER A 686 -34.68 5.51 18.46
CA SER A 686 -34.07 4.36 17.75
C SER A 686 -33.95 4.52 16.22
N LEU A 687 -32.76 4.30 15.65
CA LEU A 687 -32.36 4.04 14.22
C LEU A 687 -33.22 4.61 13.06
N ASN A 688 -34.54 4.52 13.11
CA ASN A 688 -35.48 5.34 12.36
C ASN A 688 -35.32 6.86 12.61
N GLY A 689 -34.85 7.30 13.78
CA GLY A 689 -34.59 8.74 14.05
C GLY A 689 -33.46 9.34 13.20
N LEU A 690 -32.43 8.54 12.87
CA LEU A 690 -31.39 8.94 11.92
C LEU A 690 -31.97 9.08 10.50
N MET A 691 -32.87 8.17 10.09
CA MET A 691 -33.55 8.27 8.78
C MET A 691 -34.61 9.39 8.69
N GLU A 692 -35.25 9.77 9.79
CA GLU A 692 -36.17 10.91 9.85
C GLU A 692 -35.43 12.26 9.92
N ILE A 693 -34.29 12.34 10.61
CA ILE A 693 -33.38 13.50 10.51
C ILE A 693 -32.83 13.63 9.08
N VAL A 694 -32.61 12.53 8.36
CA VAL A 694 -32.23 12.49 6.94
C VAL A 694 -33.36 12.90 5.99
N ARG A 695 -34.64 12.71 6.39
CA ARG A 695 -35.80 13.26 5.65
C ARG A 695 -36.02 14.74 5.96
N ALA A 696 -35.89 15.13 7.23
CA ALA A 696 -35.97 16.52 7.67
C ALA A 696 -34.78 17.35 7.17
N SER A 697 -33.60 16.76 6.96
CA SER A 697 -32.43 17.43 6.34
C SER A 697 -32.59 17.62 4.84
N LYS A 698 -33.40 16.79 4.15
CA LYS A 698 -33.85 17.06 2.77
C LYS A 698 -34.77 18.29 2.71
N ASP A 699 -35.66 18.45 3.70
CA ASP A 699 -36.51 19.63 3.82
C ASP A 699 -35.73 20.87 4.30
N LEU A 700 -34.70 20.68 5.15
CA LEU A 700 -33.81 21.74 5.62
C LEU A 700 -32.83 22.19 4.53
N ALA A 701 -32.29 21.28 3.72
CA ALA A 701 -31.46 21.57 2.54
C ALA A 701 -32.28 22.27 1.44
N GLY A 702 -33.58 21.98 1.32
CA GLY A 702 -34.51 22.75 0.50
C GLY A 702 -34.78 24.17 1.04
N SER A 703 -34.67 24.39 2.34
CA SER A 703 -34.82 25.71 2.99
C SER A 703 -33.52 26.52 3.11
N LEU A 704 -32.35 25.88 2.93
CA LEU A 704 -31.02 26.45 3.12
C LEU A 704 -30.25 26.64 1.80
N SER A 705 -30.94 26.67 0.66
CA SER A 705 -30.38 27.11 -0.62
C SER A 705 -30.10 28.63 -0.70
N GLY A 706 -29.90 29.30 0.44
CA GLY A 706 -29.92 30.76 0.53
C GLY A 706 -28.85 31.44 1.39
N THR A 707 -28.29 30.81 2.43
CA THR A 707 -27.37 31.52 3.34
C THR A 707 -26.36 30.61 4.04
N GLN A 708 -25.08 31.00 3.95
CA GLN A 708 -23.92 30.43 4.66
C GLN A 708 -24.18 30.34 6.19
N PRO A 709 -23.80 29.24 6.87
CA PRO A 709 -23.85 29.19 8.33
C PRO A 709 -22.82 30.15 8.96
N ASP A 710 -23.23 30.86 10.02
CA ASP A 710 -22.46 31.90 10.69
C ASP A 710 -21.29 31.32 11.50
N LEU A 711 -20.19 31.07 10.78
CA LEU A 711 -18.91 30.48 11.21
C LEU A 711 -18.34 31.11 12.49
N GLN A 712 -18.65 32.39 12.73
CA GLN A 712 -18.11 33.16 13.84
C GLN A 712 -18.71 32.75 15.19
N LYS A 713 -19.99 32.36 15.22
CA LYS A 713 -20.64 31.88 16.43
C LYS A 713 -20.10 30.52 16.88
N LEU A 714 -19.92 29.58 15.96
CA LEU A 714 -19.38 28.25 16.25
C LEU A 714 -17.96 28.33 16.84
N LEU A 715 -17.08 29.13 16.23
CA LEU A 715 -15.71 29.34 16.72
C LEU A 715 -15.68 30.01 18.11
N SER A 716 -16.57 30.96 18.36
CA SER A 716 -16.66 31.62 19.68
C SER A 716 -17.15 30.69 20.79
N SER A 717 -18.07 29.78 20.50
CA SER A 717 -18.60 28.80 21.46
C SER A 717 -17.60 27.70 21.82
N LEU A 718 -16.64 27.40 20.94
CA LEU A 718 -15.54 26.44 21.18
C LEU A 718 -14.32 27.08 21.87
N GLY A 719 -14.44 28.32 22.37
CA GLY A 719 -13.37 29.03 23.06
C GLY A 719 -12.24 29.52 22.15
N VAL A 720 -12.46 29.62 20.83
CA VAL A 720 -11.49 30.20 19.89
C VAL A 720 -11.68 31.72 19.89
N GLY A 721 -10.72 32.44 20.47
CA GLY A 721 -10.71 33.91 20.46
C GLY A 721 -10.74 34.49 19.03
N LYS A 722 -11.33 35.67 18.88
CA LYS A 722 -11.57 36.38 17.61
C LYS A 722 -10.40 36.23 16.62
N ILE A 723 -10.59 35.44 15.56
CA ILE A 723 -9.72 35.45 14.39
C ILE A 723 -10.11 36.70 13.58
N GLY A 724 -9.20 37.68 13.53
CA GLY A 724 -9.34 38.83 12.65
C GLY A 724 -9.15 38.37 11.20
N PHE A 725 -10.24 38.21 10.46
CA PHE A 725 -10.18 38.05 9.01
C PHE A 725 -9.81 39.40 8.40
N GLY A 726 -8.55 39.50 7.93
CA GLY A 726 -8.20 40.49 6.92
C GLY A 726 -9.03 40.20 5.67
N LYS A 727 -9.81 41.19 5.24
CA LYS A 727 -10.59 41.12 4.00
C LYS A 727 -9.65 40.85 2.83
N GLN A 728 -9.68 39.63 2.28
CA GLN A 728 -9.69 39.30 0.83
C GLN A 728 -9.38 37.82 0.60
N GLY A 729 -10.27 37.16 -0.14
CA GLY A 729 -10.11 35.80 -0.68
C GLY A 729 -11.48 35.12 -0.79
N PRO A 730 -11.93 34.72 -2.00
CA PRO A 730 -13.29 34.23 -2.25
C PRO A 730 -13.56 32.86 -1.65
#